data_AF-A0A178KMI6-F1
#
_entry.id   AF-A0A178KMI6-F1
#
_cell.length_a   1.000
_cell.length_b   1.000
_cell.length_c   1.000
_cell.angle_alpha   90.00
_cell.angle_beta   90.00
_cell.angle_gamma   90.00
#
_symmetry.space_group_name_H-M   'P 1'
#
loop_
_entity.id
_entity.type
_entity.pdbx_description
1 polymer ?
#
loop_
_entity_poly.entity_id
_entity_poly.type
_entity_poly.pdbx_seq_one_letter_code
_entity_poly.pdbx_strand_id
1 'polypeptide(L)'
;MVTQQLEPSSHGPLSTLVEQISIDTDWVDRSFAIYCVSYKGIDFSERPKRLVTLASEIYKSGSVYCLVKGANKEACYWVLLPKDAKLDLKDTSLAIKTVNAAELPTWQLARLLIKAIPKVLSGATPEIKRFESEGLYYLVKSKKLPKGHSGYELTTVEIDLAPCAALGFKQTLSMSAKTFSPLSWFTLENGEIQKKAKFATRYQLDDVGMLVSKSIKGDYIKKPLYSNAKNRIQAIDITKESYSGFQLSKVGILEQFMQDLKQAYGDSVSVKLQRIPGEKHRFVSDTIVKNHYVGLFDTLKEHRLVICDLTKNKDTDAALTLLHGIEHLDINAEIAEVPIRGALNILIVGNKDTYKSAEEDPYQVYRKKYQDTVFQSCYPERLWNRQGQPNRHVVEVLLKELLIKLEVHTKKHLIEYPRSPEGCVYYMPHRPQGEFSEVRDGPWPVYASKLVGDEWQYTQATQEELEDIELDLGNDKWQVFQGFQRSPYIYWPETGDYAIFIDTGIQMLPEFEAVAERLRELKKGRAQDVPIALLTQFIEENSESKVINKLRAILSEWDDTTPLPFDEFSTIAYKSNDEKQFYDWLREQGFFLKTSMRGQSEGFFNASLGFFYNREQGMYFAGGKGSPQSKIETFSHLYLIKHSFDALPEEVENLFDVYHLRHRLPTVTPYPFKHLREYAEMLRFKS
;
A
#
# COMPACT_ATOMS: atom_id res chain seq x y z
N MET A 1 -20.58 -24.38 -3.39
CA MET A 1 -21.27 -23.27 -4.09
C MET A 1 -20.31 -22.72 -5.14
N VAL A 2 -20.70 -22.78 -6.42
CA VAL A 2 -19.82 -22.45 -7.56
C VAL A 2 -19.49 -20.96 -7.57
N THR A 3 -18.22 -20.64 -7.38
CA THR A 3 -17.68 -19.29 -7.57
C THR A 3 -17.74 -18.98 -9.07
N GLN A 4 -18.25 -17.81 -9.47
CA GLN A 4 -18.18 -17.40 -10.87
C GLN A 4 -16.71 -17.24 -11.25
N GLN A 5 -16.19 -18.19 -12.01
CA GLN A 5 -14.96 -18.04 -12.77
C GLN A 5 -15.34 -17.22 -14.01
N LEU A 6 -14.87 -15.97 -14.07
CA LEU A 6 -14.84 -15.24 -15.34
C LEU A 6 -13.69 -15.80 -16.16
N GLU A 7 -13.88 -15.96 -17.47
CA GLU A 7 -12.78 -16.30 -18.35
C GLU A 7 -11.66 -15.26 -18.19
N PRO A 8 -10.40 -15.69 -18.04
CA PRO A 8 -9.30 -14.76 -17.82
C PRO A 8 -9.24 -13.76 -18.97
N SER A 9 -9.11 -12.46 -18.64
CA SER A 9 -8.70 -11.51 -19.67
C SER A 9 -7.38 -12.01 -20.25
N SER A 10 -7.27 -12.07 -21.58
CA SER A 10 -6.12 -12.64 -22.32
C SER A 10 -4.75 -12.05 -21.96
N HIS A 11 -4.72 -11.00 -21.14
CA HIS A 11 -3.50 -10.26 -20.79
C HIS A 11 -3.18 -10.24 -19.29
N GLY A 12 -4.07 -10.68 -18.40
CA GLY A 12 -3.85 -10.64 -16.94
C GLY A 12 -3.68 -9.23 -16.34
N PRO A 13 -3.66 -9.10 -14.99
CA PRO A 13 -3.60 -7.80 -14.31
C PRO A 13 -2.23 -7.12 -14.43
N LEU A 14 -2.25 -5.79 -14.54
CA LEU A 14 -1.05 -4.95 -14.63
C LEU A 14 -0.34 -4.83 -13.28
N SER A 15 0.99 -4.66 -13.30
CA SER A 15 1.80 -4.50 -12.08
C SER A 15 2.85 -3.41 -12.24
N THR A 16 3.49 -3.00 -11.14
CA THR A 16 4.63 -2.09 -11.17
C THR A 16 5.96 -2.76 -11.59
N LEU A 17 5.96 -4.08 -11.83
CA LEU A 17 7.12 -4.78 -12.36
C LEU A 17 7.39 -4.29 -13.78
N VAL A 18 8.65 -3.98 -14.09
CA VAL A 18 9.03 -3.49 -15.42
C VAL A 18 9.29 -4.68 -16.33
N GLU A 19 8.55 -4.77 -17.43
CA GLU A 19 8.76 -5.76 -18.49
C GLU A 19 9.97 -5.37 -19.32
N GLN A 20 10.03 -4.10 -19.74
CA GLN A 20 11.06 -3.60 -20.64
C GLN A 20 11.34 -2.11 -20.38
N ILE A 21 12.61 -1.74 -20.49
CA ILE A 21 13.06 -0.36 -20.59
C ILE A 21 13.77 -0.22 -21.94
N SER A 22 13.31 0.67 -22.80
CA SER A 22 13.92 0.96 -24.10
C SER A 22 14.52 2.36 -24.06
N ILE A 23 15.80 2.48 -24.40
CA ILE A 23 16.53 3.74 -24.44
C ILE A 23 17.38 3.77 -25.71
N ASP A 24 17.18 4.77 -26.56
CA ASP A 24 18.09 5.11 -27.66
C ASP A 24 19.32 5.83 -27.08
N THR A 25 20.41 5.09 -26.88
CA THR A 25 21.65 5.62 -26.29
C THR A 25 22.31 6.68 -27.17
N ASP A 26 22.20 6.58 -28.49
CA ASP A 26 22.79 7.55 -29.42
C ASP A 26 22.03 8.88 -29.39
N TRP A 27 20.70 8.81 -29.26
CA TRP A 27 19.88 10.00 -28.99
C TRP A 27 20.25 10.64 -27.64
N VAL A 28 20.45 9.83 -26.59
CA VAL A 28 20.85 10.35 -25.27
C VAL A 28 22.20 11.08 -25.35
N ASP A 29 23.21 10.48 -25.98
CA ASP A 29 24.54 11.10 -26.10
C ASP A 29 24.54 12.37 -26.96
N ARG A 30 23.58 12.50 -27.90
CA ARG A 30 23.36 13.75 -28.64
C ARG A 30 22.61 14.82 -27.83
N SER A 31 21.77 14.40 -26.89
CA SER A 31 20.85 15.28 -26.15
C SER A 31 21.39 15.74 -24.79
N PHE A 32 22.30 14.96 -24.19
CA PHE A 32 22.80 15.20 -22.83
C PHE A 32 24.31 15.00 -22.72
N ALA A 33 24.87 15.44 -21.60
CA ALA A 33 26.21 15.06 -21.15
C ALA A 33 26.11 14.26 -19.84
N ILE A 34 26.78 13.10 -19.79
CA ILE A 34 26.81 12.22 -18.62
C ILE A 34 28.21 12.22 -18.02
N TYR A 35 28.29 12.39 -16.70
CA TYR A 35 29.53 12.35 -15.95
C TYR A 35 29.46 11.35 -14.79
N CYS A 36 30.58 10.69 -14.54
CA CYS A 36 30.84 9.89 -13.34
C CYS A 36 31.77 10.69 -12.41
N VAL A 37 31.33 10.93 -11.18
CA VAL A 37 32.07 11.68 -10.15
C VAL A 37 32.37 10.76 -8.97
N SER A 38 33.65 10.59 -8.63
CA SER A 38 34.10 9.74 -7.52
C SER A 38 35.30 10.35 -6.79
N TYR A 39 35.65 9.84 -5.62
CA TYR A 39 36.86 10.26 -4.90
C TYR A 39 38.08 9.41 -5.28
N LYS A 40 39.23 10.07 -5.52
CA LYS A 40 40.54 9.46 -5.73
C LYS A 40 41.22 9.14 -4.41
N GLY A 41 41.94 8.03 -4.33
CA GLY A 41 42.87 7.73 -3.23
C GLY A 41 42.23 7.54 -1.83
N ILE A 42 40.90 7.59 -1.72
CA ILE A 42 40.19 7.31 -0.46
C ILE A 42 39.90 5.82 -0.37
N ASP A 43 40.04 5.26 0.83
CA ASP A 43 39.65 3.88 1.10
C ASP A 43 38.17 3.64 0.81
N PHE A 44 37.88 2.45 0.31
CA PHE A 44 36.54 2.06 -0.11
C PHE A 44 35.50 2.18 1.01
N SER A 45 35.91 1.95 2.26
CA SER A 45 35.04 2.04 3.44
C SER A 45 34.66 3.49 3.82
N GLU A 46 35.48 4.48 3.46
CA GLU A 46 35.26 5.89 3.79
C GLU A 46 34.52 6.67 2.70
N ARG A 47 34.65 6.25 1.44
CA ARG A 47 34.00 6.92 0.29
C ARG A 47 32.49 7.13 0.49
N PRO A 48 31.69 6.14 0.96
CA PRO A 48 30.25 6.34 1.15
C PRO A 48 29.89 7.45 2.14
N LYS A 49 30.74 7.70 3.14
CA LYS A 49 30.52 8.76 4.15
C LYS A 49 30.75 10.15 3.55
N ARG A 50 31.74 10.29 2.66
CA ARG A 50 32.04 11.57 1.98
C ARG A 50 31.10 11.87 0.81
N LEU A 51 30.53 10.85 0.16
CA LEU A 51 29.55 11.08 -0.93
C LEU A 51 28.35 11.92 -0.46
N VAL A 52 27.96 11.85 0.81
CA VAL A 52 26.78 12.58 1.33
C VAL A 52 26.88 14.09 1.09
N THR A 53 28.07 14.69 1.19
CA THR A 53 28.29 16.12 0.98
C THR A 53 28.48 16.49 -0.49
N LEU A 54 29.06 15.58 -1.29
CA LEU A 54 29.40 15.80 -2.70
C LEU A 54 28.19 16.11 -3.57
N ALA A 55 27.03 15.49 -3.32
CA ALA A 55 25.82 15.77 -4.10
C ALA A 55 25.45 17.28 -4.09
N SER A 56 25.64 17.96 -2.95
CA SER A 56 25.36 19.40 -2.85
C SER A 56 26.36 20.26 -3.63
N GLU A 57 27.61 19.81 -3.77
CA GLU A 57 28.65 20.49 -4.56
C GLU A 57 28.38 20.33 -6.06
N ILE A 58 27.97 19.12 -6.48
CA ILE A 58 27.57 18.84 -7.86
C ILE A 58 26.44 19.81 -8.28
N TYR A 59 25.36 19.92 -7.51
CA TYR A 59 24.27 20.85 -7.86
C TYR A 59 24.69 22.33 -7.89
N LYS A 60 25.77 22.73 -7.21
CA LYS A 60 26.29 24.11 -7.25
C LYS A 60 27.18 24.40 -8.46
N SER A 61 27.68 23.36 -9.13
CA SER A 61 28.64 23.52 -10.23
C SER A 61 28.03 24.09 -11.51
N GLY A 62 26.70 24.12 -11.64
CA GLY A 62 26.03 24.71 -12.80
C GLY A 62 24.70 24.05 -13.12
N SER A 63 24.37 23.98 -14.41
CA SER A 63 23.10 23.45 -14.93
C SER A 63 23.02 21.93 -14.84
N VAL A 64 22.95 21.38 -13.63
CA VAL A 64 22.74 19.94 -13.41
C VAL A 64 21.25 19.63 -13.50
N TYR A 65 20.87 18.67 -14.35
CA TYR A 65 19.50 18.20 -14.44
C TYR A 65 19.14 17.25 -13.30
N CYS A 66 20.01 16.28 -13.00
CA CYS A 66 19.87 15.40 -11.86
C CYS A 66 21.16 14.63 -11.57
N LEU A 67 21.18 13.89 -10.46
CA LEU A 67 22.22 12.91 -10.17
C LEU A 67 21.64 11.64 -9.54
N VAL A 68 22.33 10.51 -9.74
CA VAL A 68 22.02 9.21 -9.15
C VAL A 68 23.28 8.68 -8.47
N LYS A 69 23.13 8.23 -7.22
CA LYS A 69 24.23 7.57 -6.51
C LYS A 69 24.47 6.19 -7.15
N GLY A 70 25.72 5.90 -7.50
CA GLY A 70 26.13 4.58 -7.96
C GLY A 70 25.94 3.50 -6.89
N ALA A 71 26.09 2.24 -7.27
CA ALA A 71 26.04 1.13 -6.32
C ALA A 71 27.12 1.30 -5.24
N ASN A 72 26.93 0.71 -4.06
CA ASN A 72 27.91 0.81 -2.98
C ASN A 72 29.32 0.37 -3.42
N LYS A 73 29.43 -0.56 -4.38
CA LYS A 73 30.68 -1.03 -5.02
C LYS A 73 31.32 -0.03 -5.99
N GLU A 74 30.55 0.91 -6.53
CA GLU A 74 31.03 1.98 -7.43
C GLU A 74 31.47 3.22 -6.64
N ALA A 75 30.77 3.51 -5.54
CA ALA A 75 31.02 4.66 -4.67
C ALA A 75 31.21 6.00 -5.43
N CYS A 76 30.31 6.27 -6.38
CA CYS A 76 30.30 7.44 -7.25
C CYS A 76 28.91 8.11 -7.32
N TYR A 77 28.85 9.26 -8.00
CA TYR A 77 27.63 9.83 -8.53
C TYR A 77 27.67 9.86 -10.06
N TRP A 78 26.59 9.41 -10.66
CA TRP A 78 26.27 9.64 -12.05
C TRP A 78 25.49 10.93 -12.17
N VAL A 79 25.88 11.83 -13.07
CA VAL A 79 25.34 13.18 -13.19
C VAL A 79 24.91 13.42 -14.63
N LEU A 80 23.69 13.93 -14.81
CA LEU A 80 23.15 14.31 -16.11
C LEU A 80 23.10 15.84 -16.23
N LEU A 81 23.61 16.37 -17.33
CA LEU A 81 23.62 17.79 -17.67
C LEU A 81 23.04 18.01 -19.08
N PRO A 82 22.60 19.23 -19.42
CA PRO A 82 22.38 19.63 -20.80
C PRO A 82 23.57 19.28 -21.69
N LYS A 83 23.31 19.04 -22.97
CA LYS A 83 24.39 18.89 -23.95
C LYS A 83 25.33 20.11 -23.89
N ASP A 84 26.63 19.84 -24.07
CA ASP A 84 27.74 20.81 -24.07
C ASP A 84 28.02 21.52 -22.74
N ALA A 85 27.20 21.33 -21.70
CA ALA A 85 27.50 21.80 -20.37
C ALA A 85 28.70 21.02 -19.78
N LYS A 86 29.57 21.73 -19.07
CA LYS A 86 30.73 21.14 -18.37
C LYS A 86 30.47 21.09 -16.88
N LEU A 87 30.90 20.00 -16.26
CA LEU A 87 30.91 19.86 -14.81
C LEU A 87 32.25 20.36 -14.25
N ASP A 88 32.23 21.52 -13.59
CA ASP A 88 33.42 22.11 -12.96
C ASP A 88 33.33 22.02 -11.43
N LEU A 89 34.15 21.16 -10.83
CA LEU A 89 34.27 21.01 -9.39
C LEU A 89 35.71 21.30 -8.98
N LYS A 90 35.87 22.21 -8.01
CA LYS A 90 37.18 22.68 -7.55
C LYS A 90 37.95 21.69 -6.65
N ASP A 91 37.29 20.63 -6.19
CA ASP A 91 37.91 19.63 -5.31
C ASP A 91 38.82 18.69 -6.11
N THR A 92 40.13 18.84 -5.93
CA THR A 92 41.17 18.06 -6.62
C THR A 92 41.21 16.59 -6.20
N SER A 93 40.57 16.23 -5.09
CA SER A 93 40.43 14.83 -4.65
C SER A 93 39.39 14.06 -5.48
N LEU A 94 38.64 14.73 -6.37
CA LEU A 94 37.65 14.09 -7.23
C LEU A 94 38.25 13.57 -8.55
N ALA A 95 37.69 12.46 -9.02
CA ALA A 95 37.79 11.99 -10.39
C ALA A 95 36.46 12.26 -11.10
N ILE A 96 36.52 13.03 -12.17
CA ILE A 96 35.38 13.38 -13.03
C ILE A 96 35.65 12.78 -14.40
N LYS A 97 34.82 11.82 -14.83
CA LYS A 97 34.94 11.14 -16.13
C LYS A 97 33.67 11.40 -16.94
N THR A 98 33.80 11.82 -18.20
CA THR A 98 32.68 11.80 -19.15
C THR A 98 32.42 10.37 -19.61
N VAL A 99 31.15 9.99 -19.69
CA VAL A 99 30.74 8.61 -19.97
C VAL A 99 29.65 8.62 -21.04
N ASN A 100 29.74 7.69 -22.00
CA ASN A 100 28.69 7.52 -23.01
C ASN A 100 27.50 6.75 -22.43
N ALA A 101 26.30 7.01 -22.91
CA ALA A 101 25.06 6.37 -22.45
C ALA A 101 25.13 4.84 -22.52
N ALA A 102 25.74 4.29 -23.57
CA ALA A 102 25.91 2.85 -23.77
C ALA A 102 26.84 2.17 -22.74
N GLU A 103 27.68 2.93 -22.03
CA GLU A 103 28.54 2.38 -20.96
C GLU A 103 27.79 2.16 -19.64
N LEU A 104 26.59 2.74 -19.48
CA LEU A 104 25.80 2.61 -18.25
C LEU A 104 24.84 1.41 -18.34
N PRO A 105 24.64 0.67 -17.23
CA PRO A 105 23.51 -0.24 -17.11
C PRO A 105 22.18 0.48 -17.40
N THR A 106 21.31 -0.14 -18.21
CA THR A 106 20.04 0.45 -18.65
C THR A 106 19.21 1.02 -17.49
N TRP A 107 19.16 0.33 -16.35
CA TRP A 107 18.42 0.79 -15.18
C TRP A 107 19.02 2.04 -14.53
N GLN A 108 20.36 2.22 -14.54
CA GLN A 108 21.01 3.43 -14.02
C GLN A 108 20.72 4.61 -14.93
N LEU A 109 20.85 4.40 -16.25
CA LEU A 109 20.55 5.42 -17.25
C LEU A 109 19.07 5.84 -17.20
N ALA A 110 18.16 4.87 -17.08
CA ALA A 110 16.73 5.13 -16.91
C ALA A 110 16.45 5.99 -15.66
N ARG A 111 17.11 5.72 -14.53
CA ARG A 111 16.95 6.53 -13.31
C ARG A 111 17.42 7.97 -13.50
N LEU A 112 18.51 8.21 -14.22
CA LEU A 112 18.94 9.57 -14.56
C LEU A 112 17.87 10.28 -15.39
N LEU A 113 17.42 9.65 -16.47
CA LEU A 113 16.41 10.23 -17.36
C LEU A 113 15.09 10.47 -16.62
N ILE A 114 14.61 9.54 -15.79
CA ILE A 114 13.39 9.73 -14.98
C ILE A 114 13.54 10.94 -14.06
N LYS A 115 14.66 11.05 -13.33
CA LYS A 115 14.86 12.17 -12.39
C LYS A 115 15.03 13.52 -13.09
N ALA A 116 15.53 13.53 -14.33
CA ALA A 116 15.74 14.75 -15.10
C ALA A 116 14.45 15.36 -15.68
N ILE A 117 13.33 14.61 -15.74
CA ILE A 117 12.05 15.04 -16.34
C ILE A 117 11.65 16.48 -15.95
N PRO A 118 11.67 16.90 -14.66
CA PRO A 118 11.23 18.25 -14.27
C PRO A 118 12.10 19.36 -14.87
N LYS A 119 13.39 19.09 -15.10
CA LYS A 119 14.33 20.04 -15.70
C LYS A 119 14.27 20.02 -17.23
N VAL A 120 14.07 18.86 -17.83
CA VAL A 120 13.88 18.74 -19.30
C VAL A 120 12.60 19.45 -19.74
N LEU A 121 11.54 19.37 -18.94
CA LEU A 121 10.26 20.01 -19.22
C LEU A 121 10.16 21.45 -18.66
N SER A 122 11.27 22.04 -18.18
CA SER A 122 11.23 23.40 -17.62
C SER A 122 10.94 24.43 -18.71
N GLY A 123 9.78 25.09 -18.64
CA GLY A 123 9.32 26.09 -19.63
C GLY A 123 7.91 25.83 -20.15
N ALA A 124 7.39 24.61 -20.02
CA ALA A 124 5.95 24.37 -20.12
C ALA A 124 5.28 24.82 -18.83
N THR A 125 4.25 25.68 -18.88
CA THR A 125 3.42 26.04 -17.72
C THR A 125 2.63 24.79 -17.32
N PRO A 126 3.02 24.03 -16.28
CA PRO A 126 2.36 22.77 -16.06
C PRO A 126 1.17 22.98 -15.11
N GLU A 127 0.01 22.43 -15.46
CA GLU A 127 -1.06 22.19 -14.47
C GLU A 127 -0.56 21.29 -13.33
N ILE A 128 0.49 20.50 -13.60
CA ILE A 128 1.07 19.48 -12.71
C ILE A 128 2.32 20.01 -12.02
N LYS A 129 2.31 20.04 -10.68
CA LYS A 129 3.46 20.46 -9.88
C LYS A 129 4.41 19.29 -9.63
N ARG A 130 5.48 19.22 -10.43
CA ARG A 130 6.58 18.23 -10.28
C ARG A 130 7.94 18.92 -10.11
N PHE A 131 8.85 18.28 -9.40
CA PHE A 131 10.20 18.82 -9.18
C PHE A 131 11.25 17.71 -8.95
N GLU A 132 12.51 18.06 -9.23
CA GLU A 132 13.68 17.23 -8.93
C GLU A 132 14.33 17.73 -7.63
N SER A 133 14.51 16.84 -6.66
CA SER A 133 15.19 17.16 -5.40
C SER A 133 15.80 15.92 -4.74
N GLU A 134 16.75 15.28 -5.44
CA GLU A 134 17.34 13.94 -5.20
C GLU A 134 16.44 12.77 -5.62
N GLY A 135 15.41 13.07 -6.40
CA GLY A 135 14.34 12.17 -6.82
C GLY A 135 13.31 12.94 -7.63
N LEU A 136 12.45 12.22 -8.36
CA LEU A 136 11.31 12.79 -9.06
C LEU A 136 10.11 12.83 -8.13
N TYR A 137 9.62 14.02 -7.81
CA TYR A 137 8.48 14.22 -6.91
C TYR A 137 7.33 14.90 -7.62
N TYR A 138 6.12 14.40 -7.39
CA TYR A 138 4.86 15.04 -7.77
C TYR A 138 4.14 15.53 -6.52
N LEU A 139 3.74 16.79 -6.49
CA LEU A 139 3.00 17.39 -5.38
C LEU A 139 1.54 16.96 -5.42
N VAL A 140 1.09 16.33 -4.34
CA VAL A 140 -0.30 15.86 -4.18
C VAL A 140 -1.10 16.79 -3.29
N LYS A 141 -0.48 17.32 -2.23
CA LYS A 141 -1.19 18.16 -1.26
C LYS A 141 -0.24 19.13 -0.58
N SER A 142 -0.67 20.37 -0.44
CA SER A 142 -0.06 21.38 0.45
C SER A 142 -1.03 21.74 1.56
N LYS A 143 -0.61 21.64 2.82
CA LYS A 143 -1.41 21.95 3.99
C LYS A 143 -0.73 23.04 4.82
N LYS A 144 -1.40 24.17 5.03
CA LYS A 144 -0.87 25.22 5.92
C LYS A 144 -0.74 24.69 7.35
N LEU A 145 0.35 25.03 8.03
CA LEU A 145 0.56 24.62 9.41
C LEU A 145 -0.45 25.26 10.39
N PRO A 146 -0.69 24.64 11.57
CA PRO A 146 -1.55 25.19 12.61
C PRO A 146 -1.09 26.57 13.12
N LYS A 147 -1.97 27.28 13.83
CA LYS A 147 -1.66 28.56 14.48
C LYS A 147 -0.40 28.44 15.34
N GLY A 148 0.50 29.41 15.23
CA GLY A 148 1.81 29.42 15.91
C GLY A 148 2.98 28.92 15.05
N HIS A 149 2.71 28.33 13.88
CA HIS A 149 3.75 27.88 12.94
C HIS A 149 3.56 28.51 11.55
N SER A 150 4.66 28.85 10.90
CA SER A 150 4.70 29.37 9.52
C SER A 150 5.07 28.27 8.52
N GLY A 151 4.57 28.39 7.29
CA GLY A 151 4.85 27.48 6.18
C GLY A 151 3.78 26.41 5.95
N TYR A 152 4.15 25.41 5.14
CA TYR A 152 3.27 24.38 4.63
C TYR A 152 3.86 22.99 4.84
N GLU A 153 3.02 22.01 5.15
CA GLU A 153 3.36 20.59 4.99
C GLU A 153 3.03 20.17 3.55
N LEU A 154 4.04 19.69 2.82
CA LEU A 154 3.90 19.26 1.43
C LEU A 154 3.95 17.74 1.36
N THR A 155 2.88 17.13 0.88
CA THR A 155 2.79 15.68 0.62
C THR A 155 2.98 15.44 -0.87
N THR A 156 3.90 14.53 -1.20
CA THR A 156 4.33 14.21 -2.57
C THR A 156 4.33 12.70 -2.79
N VAL A 157 4.27 12.28 -4.05
CA VAL A 157 4.63 10.92 -4.48
C VAL A 157 5.98 10.98 -5.18
N GLU A 158 6.92 10.17 -4.72
CA GLU A 158 8.20 9.92 -5.38
C GLU A 158 8.06 8.74 -6.34
N ILE A 159 8.52 8.95 -7.58
CA ILE A 159 8.68 7.90 -8.59
C ILE A 159 10.18 7.59 -8.74
N ASP A 160 10.56 6.33 -8.58
CA ASP A 160 11.93 5.86 -8.80
C ASP A 160 11.92 4.38 -9.23
N LEU A 161 13.02 3.92 -9.84
CA LEU A 161 13.23 2.50 -10.11
C LEU A 161 13.86 1.82 -8.89
N ALA A 162 13.27 0.70 -8.48
CA ALA A 162 13.74 -0.13 -7.38
C ALA A 162 13.91 -1.59 -7.82
N PRO A 163 14.99 -2.28 -7.43
CA PRO A 163 15.16 -3.69 -7.74
C PRO A 163 14.31 -4.59 -6.81
N CYS A 164 13.75 -5.66 -7.36
CA CYS A 164 13.06 -6.72 -6.62
C CYS A 164 13.98 -7.93 -6.44
N ALA A 165 14.56 -8.11 -5.24
CA ALA A 165 15.51 -9.19 -4.96
C ALA A 165 14.88 -10.59 -5.14
N ALA A 166 13.60 -10.75 -4.77
CA ALA A 166 12.86 -12.02 -4.90
C ALA A 166 12.74 -12.50 -6.36
N LEU A 167 12.82 -11.59 -7.32
CA LEU A 167 12.74 -11.88 -8.75
C LEU A 167 14.07 -11.60 -9.46
N GLY A 168 15.20 -11.87 -8.81
CA GLY A 168 16.54 -11.75 -9.42
C GLY A 168 16.93 -10.30 -9.74
N PHE A 169 16.52 -9.35 -8.91
CA PHE A 169 16.76 -7.91 -9.07
C PHE A 169 16.14 -7.28 -10.34
N LYS A 170 15.08 -7.88 -10.87
CA LYS A 170 14.20 -7.22 -11.86
C LYS A 170 13.75 -5.85 -11.36
N GLN A 171 13.65 -4.88 -12.27
CA GLN A 171 13.31 -3.50 -11.91
C GLN A 171 11.81 -3.33 -11.71
N THR A 172 11.43 -2.44 -10.80
CA THR A 172 10.04 -2.08 -10.50
C THR A 172 9.92 -0.57 -10.42
N LEU A 173 8.77 -0.02 -10.84
CA LEU A 173 8.44 1.37 -10.56
C LEU A 173 7.92 1.48 -9.12
N SER A 174 8.65 2.21 -8.29
CA SER A 174 8.25 2.48 -6.91
C SER A 174 7.45 3.78 -6.81
N MET A 175 6.35 3.75 -6.05
CA MET A 175 5.48 4.90 -5.77
C MET A 175 5.42 5.14 -4.26
N SER A 176 6.30 6.00 -3.74
CA SER A 176 6.44 6.22 -2.29
C SER A 176 6.00 7.61 -1.87
N ALA A 177 5.16 7.69 -0.83
CA ALA A 177 4.71 8.98 -0.30
C ALA A 177 5.86 9.62 0.50
N LYS A 178 6.21 10.87 0.18
CA LYS A 178 7.19 11.67 0.91
C LYS A 178 6.58 12.99 1.36
N THR A 179 7.03 13.45 2.52
CA THR A 179 6.59 14.72 3.08
C THR A 179 7.76 15.66 3.28
N PHE A 180 7.61 16.89 2.82
CA PHE A 180 8.50 18.00 3.11
C PHE A 180 7.81 18.92 4.12
N SER A 181 8.53 19.24 5.19
CA SER A 181 8.02 20.03 6.31
C SER A 181 9.02 21.11 6.73
N PRO A 182 8.55 22.24 7.28
CA PRO A 182 9.42 23.26 7.83
C PRO A 182 10.28 22.72 8.97
N LEU A 183 11.56 23.11 8.99
CA LEU A 183 12.50 22.81 10.05
C LEU A 183 12.08 23.42 11.39
N SER A 184 11.40 24.56 11.35
CA SER A 184 10.87 25.25 12.54
C SER A 184 9.98 24.33 13.39
N TRP A 185 9.25 23.39 12.77
CA TRP A 185 8.44 22.39 13.48
C TRP A 185 9.26 21.43 14.36
N PHE A 186 10.52 21.20 13.99
CA PHE A 186 11.44 20.31 14.70
C PHE A 186 12.43 21.07 15.57
N THR A 187 12.23 22.37 15.73
CA THR A 187 13.05 23.24 16.57
C THR A 187 12.32 23.43 17.90
N LEU A 188 13.02 23.17 19.01
CA LEU A 188 12.52 23.34 20.36
C LEU A 188 12.49 24.83 20.72
N GLU A 189 11.77 25.19 21.80
CA GLU A 189 11.66 26.59 22.26
C GLU A 189 13.01 27.23 22.59
N ASN A 190 13.99 26.42 23.02
CA ASN A 190 15.37 26.85 23.28
C ASN A 190 16.20 27.06 21.99
N GLY A 191 15.60 26.90 20.80
CA GLY A 191 16.26 27.02 19.50
C GLY A 191 17.00 25.76 19.03
N GLU A 192 17.04 24.69 19.83
CA GLU A 192 17.73 23.45 19.44
C GLU A 192 16.90 22.59 18.49
N ILE A 193 17.55 22.02 17.48
CA ILE A 193 16.90 21.11 16.54
C ILE A 193 16.88 19.69 17.13
N GLN A 194 15.69 19.09 17.17
CA GLN A 194 15.49 17.71 17.63
C GLN A 194 16.44 16.74 16.90
N LYS A 195 16.99 15.74 17.63
CA LYS A 195 17.97 14.75 17.12
C LYS A 195 17.56 14.14 15.78
N LYS A 196 16.27 13.81 15.61
CA LYS A 196 15.72 13.21 14.38
C LYS A 196 15.76 14.11 13.14
N ALA A 197 15.93 15.43 13.31
CA ALA A 197 15.96 16.44 12.25
C ALA A 197 17.32 17.16 12.11
N LYS A 198 18.23 16.96 13.08
CA LYS A 198 19.54 17.63 13.16
C LYS A 198 20.40 17.40 11.91
N PHE A 199 20.45 16.15 11.44
CA PHE A 199 21.26 15.73 10.28
C PHE A 199 20.45 15.52 9.00
N ALA A 200 19.21 15.98 8.96
CA ALA A 200 18.38 15.84 7.77
C ALA A 200 18.87 16.80 6.66
N THR A 201 18.86 16.33 5.41
CA THR A 201 19.10 17.19 4.24
C THR A 201 18.14 18.37 4.25
N ARG A 202 18.69 19.54 3.93
CA ARG A 202 17.98 20.82 3.89
C ARG A 202 17.46 21.11 2.49
N TYR A 203 16.30 21.74 2.42
CA TYR A 203 15.62 22.10 1.19
C TYR A 203 15.00 23.48 1.28
N GLN A 204 14.92 24.19 0.15
CA GLN A 204 14.24 25.48 0.02
C GLN A 204 12.87 25.28 -0.62
N LEU A 205 11.86 25.94 -0.08
CA LEU A 205 10.53 26.03 -0.70
C LEU A 205 10.43 27.33 -1.51
N ASP A 206 9.87 27.21 -2.71
CA ASP A 206 9.22 28.30 -3.43
C ASP A 206 7.74 28.34 -3.02
N ASP A 207 7.35 29.37 -2.25
CA ASP A 207 5.99 29.51 -1.71
C ASP A 207 4.94 29.81 -2.79
N VAL A 208 5.32 30.24 -3.99
CA VAL A 208 4.37 30.49 -5.09
C VAL A 208 4.10 29.18 -5.83
N GLY A 209 5.17 28.52 -6.29
CA GLY A 209 5.08 27.24 -6.98
C GLY A 209 4.70 26.08 -6.07
N MET A 210 4.94 26.19 -4.77
CA MET A 210 4.97 25.07 -3.80
C MET A 210 5.96 23.97 -4.22
N LEU A 211 7.09 24.38 -4.80
CA LEU A 211 8.14 23.49 -5.31
C LEU A 211 9.34 23.49 -4.36
N VAL A 212 9.94 22.31 -4.19
CA VAL A 212 11.08 22.13 -3.29
C VAL A 212 12.36 21.93 -4.10
N SER A 213 13.43 22.59 -3.67
CA SER A 213 14.77 22.41 -4.24
C SER A 213 15.79 22.15 -3.14
N LYS A 214 16.83 21.36 -3.43
CA LYS A 214 17.90 21.10 -2.46
C LYS A 214 18.65 22.39 -2.12
N SER A 215 18.84 22.67 -0.83
CA SER A 215 19.53 23.89 -0.37
C SER A 215 20.21 23.64 0.96
N ILE A 216 21.48 23.99 1.12
CA ILE A 216 22.22 23.80 2.39
C ILE A 216 21.63 24.66 3.52
N LYS A 217 21.11 25.85 3.19
CA LYS A 217 20.51 26.80 4.14
C LYS A 217 18.98 26.76 4.13
N GLY A 218 18.39 25.79 3.45
CA GLY A 218 16.95 25.74 3.27
C GLY A 218 16.22 25.38 4.57
N ASP A 219 15.04 25.97 4.73
CA ASP A 219 14.24 25.85 5.95
C ASP A 219 13.29 24.64 5.95
N TYR A 220 13.41 23.73 4.98
CA TYR A 220 12.59 22.52 4.87
C TYR A 220 13.44 21.25 5.00
N ILE A 221 12.80 20.19 5.49
CA ILE A 221 13.36 18.83 5.54
C ILE A 221 12.36 17.80 5.02
N LYS A 222 12.86 16.71 4.45
CA LYS A 222 12.05 15.57 3.99
C LYS A 222 11.65 14.65 5.15
N LYS A 223 10.77 15.13 6.04
CA LYS A 223 10.19 14.35 7.16
C LYS A 223 8.72 14.75 7.41
N PRO A 224 7.86 13.80 7.81
CA PRO A 224 6.50 14.12 8.27
C PRO A 224 6.54 14.82 9.63
N LEU A 225 5.56 15.69 9.90
CA LEU A 225 5.45 16.46 11.15
C LEU A 225 5.36 15.56 12.39
N TYR A 226 4.55 14.50 12.30
CA TYR A 226 4.32 13.54 13.38
C TYR A 226 4.87 12.17 12.97
N SER A 227 5.66 11.54 13.84
CA SER A 227 6.30 10.23 13.58
C SER A 227 5.30 9.12 13.27
N ASN A 228 4.08 9.21 13.81
CA ASN A 228 3.03 8.20 13.64
C ASN A 228 2.05 8.56 12.50
N ALA A 229 2.09 9.79 11.98
CA ALA A 229 1.29 10.19 10.85
C ALA A 229 2.00 9.80 9.54
N LYS A 230 1.84 8.55 9.12
CA LYS A 230 2.11 8.22 7.72
C LYS A 230 1.11 9.04 6.90
N ASN A 231 1.57 10.07 6.19
CA ASN A 231 0.73 10.77 5.23
C ASN A 231 0.31 9.76 4.15
N ARG A 232 -0.92 9.23 4.30
CA ARG A 232 -1.47 8.20 3.42
C ARG A 232 -2.04 8.90 2.19
N ILE A 233 -1.42 8.63 1.06
CA ILE A 233 -1.96 8.97 -0.25
C ILE A 233 -2.69 7.72 -0.75
N GLN A 234 -3.93 7.93 -1.19
CA GLN A 234 -4.77 6.87 -1.72
C GLN A 234 -4.10 6.22 -2.91
N ALA A 235 -4.20 4.90 -3.02
CA ALA A 235 -3.80 4.20 -4.23
C ALA A 235 -4.64 4.66 -5.43
N ILE A 236 -5.96 4.76 -5.23
CA ILE A 236 -6.95 5.15 -6.25
C ILE A 236 -7.99 6.04 -5.57
N ASP A 237 -8.35 7.17 -6.19
CA ASP A 237 -9.51 7.98 -5.78
C ASP A 237 -10.26 8.47 -7.03
N ILE A 238 -11.37 7.79 -7.34
CA ILE A 238 -12.31 8.17 -8.39
C ILE A 238 -13.67 8.57 -7.78
N THR A 239 -13.66 9.05 -6.55
CA THR A 239 -14.88 9.49 -5.85
C THR A 239 -15.57 10.59 -6.66
N LYS A 240 -16.89 10.49 -6.83
CA LYS A 240 -17.70 11.34 -7.74
C LYS A 240 -17.25 11.30 -9.21
N GLU A 241 -16.48 10.29 -9.60
CA GLU A 241 -15.98 10.11 -10.96
C GLU A 241 -15.18 11.35 -11.42
N SER A 242 -14.39 11.91 -10.51
CA SER A 242 -13.62 13.13 -10.77
C SER A 242 -12.20 12.81 -11.23
N TYR A 243 -11.80 13.42 -12.35
CA TYR A 243 -10.41 13.37 -12.82
C TYR A 243 -9.44 14.04 -11.85
N SER A 244 -9.85 15.12 -11.16
CA SER A 244 -8.96 15.82 -10.21
C SER A 244 -8.65 14.98 -8.97
N GLY A 245 -9.63 14.20 -8.48
CA GLY A 245 -9.39 13.24 -7.40
C GLY A 245 -8.41 12.16 -7.83
N PHE A 246 -8.58 11.66 -9.05
CA PHE A 246 -7.72 10.62 -9.63
C PHE A 246 -6.28 11.09 -9.78
N GLN A 247 -6.06 12.29 -10.33
CA GLN A 247 -4.73 12.89 -10.52
C GLN A 247 -3.93 13.02 -9.21
N LEU A 248 -4.60 13.12 -8.07
CA LEU A 248 -3.97 13.22 -6.75
C LEU A 248 -3.75 11.85 -6.06
N SER A 249 -4.21 10.76 -6.66
CA SER A 249 -3.97 9.40 -6.19
C SER A 249 -2.66 8.84 -6.75
N LYS A 250 -2.09 7.79 -6.12
CA LYS A 250 -0.83 7.19 -6.61
C LYS A 250 -0.93 6.73 -8.06
N VAL A 251 -2.05 6.14 -8.45
CA VAL A 251 -2.24 5.66 -9.82
C VAL A 251 -2.36 6.83 -10.82
N GLY A 252 -2.99 7.94 -10.43
CA GLY A 252 -3.03 9.13 -11.29
C GLY A 252 -1.67 9.81 -11.42
N ILE A 253 -0.81 9.73 -10.39
CA ILE A 253 0.57 10.18 -10.50
C ILE A 253 1.39 9.26 -11.41
N LEU A 254 1.16 7.95 -11.37
CA LEU A 254 1.77 7.01 -12.31
C LEU A 254 1.38 7.34 -13.75
N GLU A 255 0.10 7.61 -14.00
CA GLU A 255 -0.38 8.00 -15.33
C GLU A 255 0.28 9.31 -15.81
N GLN A 256 0.34 10.33 -14.95
CA GLN A 256 1.06 11.58 -15.24
C GLN A 256 2.55 11.34 -15.51
N PHE A 257 3.20 10.45 -14.77
CA PHE A 257 4.60 10.10 -15.01
C PHE A 257 4.80 9.45 -16.39
N MET A 258 3.91 8.54 -16.80
CA MET A 258 4.00 7.91 -18.13
C MET A 258 3.82 8.95 -19.25
N GLN A 259 2.90 9.89 -19.07
CA GLN A 259 2.74 11.01 -20.00
C GLN A 259 3.96 11.93 -20.04
N ASP A 260 4.50 12.29 -18.87
CA ASP A 260 5.66 13.16 -18.75
C ASP A 260 6.93 12.54 -19.36
N LEU A 261 7.11 11.22 -19.19
CA LEU A 261 8.20 10.49 -19.82
C LEU A 261 8.12 10.61 -21.36
N LYS A 262 6.94 10.38 -21.92
CA LYS A 262 6.68 10.52 -23.35
C LYS A 262 6.84 11.97 -23.82
N GLN A 263 6.38 12.95 -23.04
CA GLN A 263 6.53 14.37 -23.37
C GLN A 263 7.99 14.81 -23.36
N ALA A 264 8.78 14.32 -22.40
CA ALA A 264 10.18 14.70 -22.25
C ALA A 264 11.07 14.11 -23.35
N TYR A 265 10.79 12.87 -23.77
CA TYR A 265 11.73 12.07 -24.56
C TYR A 265 11.17 11.49 -25.86
N GLY A 266 9.88 11.68 -26.14
CA GLY A 266 9.20 11.06 -27.28
C GLY A 266 9.30 9.53 -27.20
N ASP A 267 9.63 8.91 -28.33
CA ASP A 267 9.78 7.45 -28.42
C ASP A 267 11.21 6.96 -28.11
N SER A 268 12.16 7.88 -27.87
CA SER A 268 13.56 7.56 -27.57
C SER A 268 13.75 6.90 -26.21
N VAL A 269 12.79 7.09 -25.29
CA VAL A 269 12.82 6.50 -23.93
C VAL A 269 11.43 6.01 -23.59
N SER A 270 11.30 4.72 -23.27
CA SER A 270 10.03 4.15 -22.80
C SER A 270 10.23 3.12 -21.70
N VAL A 271 9.24 3.02 -20.83
CA VAL A 271 9.13 2.01 -19.79
C VAL A 271 7.82 1.26 -20.01
N LYS A 272 7.89 -0.06 -20.15
CA LYS A 272 6.73 -0.94 -20.28
C LYS A 272 6.54 -1.72 -18.98
N LEU A 273 5.34 -1.63 -18.42
CA LEU A 273 4.95 -2.36 -17.22
C LEU A 273 4.44 -3.75 -17.55
N GLN A 274 4.84 -4.71 -16.73
CA GLN A 274 4.52 -6.13 -16.90
C GLN A 274 3.10 -6.41 -16.42
N ARG A 275 2.36 -7.12 -17.27
CA ARG A 275 1.15 -7.82 -16.86
C ARG A 275 1.50 -9.22 -16.38
N ILE A 276 0.88 -9.63 -15.29
CA ILE A 276 1.08 -10.97 -14.74
C ILE A 276 0.08 -11.88 -15.44
N PRO A 277 0.52 -12.84 -16.27
CA PRO A 277 -0.39 -13.76 -16.93
C PRO A 277 -1.17 -14.54 -15.87
N GLY A 278 -2.47 -14.72 -16.10
CA GLY A 278 -3.37 -15.33 -15.13
C GLY A 278 -3.95 -16.63 -15.65
N GLU A 279 -3.91 -17.65 -14.79
CA GLU A 279 -4.62 -18.90 -15.02
C GLU A 279 -5.96 -18.89 -14.25
N LYS A 280 -5.97 -18.34 -13.03
CA LYS A 280 -7.11 -18.40 -12.10
C LYS A 280 -7.31 -17.08 -11.38
N HIS A 281 -8.49 -16.47 -11.58
CA HIS A 281 -8.94 -15.31 -10.80
C HIS A 281 -10.26 -15.65 -10.10
N ARG A 282 -10.20 -15.79 -8.77
CA ARG A 282 -11.36 -16.10 -7.96
C ARG A 282 -11.90 -14.84 -7.27
N PHE A 283 -13.04 -14.36 -7.74
CA PHE A 283 -13.76 -13.28 -7.08
C PHE A 283 -14.44 -13.78 -5.80
N VAL A 284 -14.39 -12.95 -4.76
CA VAL A 284 -14.99 -13.26 -3.46
C VAL A 284 -16.25 -12.42 -3.29
N SER A 285 -17.40 -13.09 -3.16
CA SER A 285 -18.69 -12.43 -2.99
C SER A 285 -18.93 -12.01 -1.54
N ASP A 286 -19.77 -10.99 -1.36
CA ASP A 286 -20.18 -10.55 -0.01
C ASP A 286 -20.92 -11.65 0.76
N THR A 287 -21.66 -12.50 0.06
CA THR A 287 -22.42 -13.62 0.64
C THR A 287 -21.51 -14.66 1.28
N ILE A 288 -20.45 -15.09 0.59
CA ILE A 288 -19.47 -16.06 1.11
C ILE A 288 -18.87 -15.53 2.41
N VAL A 289 -18.45 -14.26 2.40
CA VAL A 289 -17.84 -13.64 3.57
C VAL A 289 -18.85 -13.45 4.70
N LYS A 290 -20.11 -13.12 4.39
CA LYS A 290 -21.16 -13.02 5.41
C LYS A 290 -21.38 -14.36 6.11
N ASN A 291 -21.48 -15.45 5.36
CA ASN A 291 -21.67 -16.80 5.90
C ASN A 291 -20.49 -17.22 6.79
N HIS A 292 -19.25 -16.92 6.38
CA HIS A 292 -18.05 -17.17 7.20
C HIS A 292 -18.14 -16.49 8.57
N TYR A 293 -18.60 -15.24 8.60
CA TYR A 293 -18.73 -14.47 9.85
C TYR A 293 -19.87 -14.94 10.75
N VAL A 294 -20.94 -15.49 10.18
CA VAL A 294 -22.03 -16.10 10.97
C VAL A 294 -21.48 -17.27 11.78
N GLY A 295 -20.77 -18.21 11.14
CA GLY A 295 -20.16 -19.34 11.85
C GLY A 295 -19.19 -18.91 12.95
N LEU A 296 -18.38 -17.87 12.70
CA LEU A 296 -17.50 -17.29 13.72
C LEU A 296 -18.26 -16.77 14.94
N PHE A 297 -19.37 -16.05 14.72
CA PHE A 297 -20.16 -15.51 15.83
C PHE A 297 -20.88 -16.61 16.59
N ASP A 298 -21.43 -17.60 15.90
CA ASP A 298 -22.10 -18.74 16.54
C ASP A 298 -21.15 -19.50 17.47
N THR A 299 -19.91 -19.76 17.07
CA THR A 299 -18.87 -20.32 17.96
C THR A 299 -18.63 -19.46 19.20
N LEU A 300 -18.58 -18.13 19.06
CA LEU A 300 -18.32 -17.24 20.20
C LEU A 300 -19.49 -17.17 21.20
N LYS A 301 -20.73 -17.52 20.82
CA LYS A 301 -21.89 -17.56 21.73
C LYS A 301 -21.74 -18.61 22.83
N GLU A 302 -20.95 -19.65 22.60
CA GLU A 302 -20.70 -20.73 23.56
C GLU A 302 -19.72 -20.31 24.68
N HIS A 303 -19.11 -19.12 24.57
CA HIS A 303 -18.10 -18.64 25.49
C HIS A 303 -18.56 -17.41 26.27
N ARG A 304 -18.21 -17.36 27.56
CA ARG A 304 -18.43 -16.19 28.40
C ARG A 304 -17.51 -15.05 27.94
N LEU A 305 -18.11 -13.93 27.52
CA LEU A 305 -17.38 -12.74 27.08
C LEU A 305 -17.49 -11.63 28.13
N VAL A 306 -16.34 -11.03 28.47
CA VAL A 306 -16.23 -10.02 29.53
C VAL A 306 -15.55 -8.78 28.98
N ILE A 307 -16.13 -7.61 29.24
CA ILE A 307 -15.59 -6.30 28.88
C ILE A 307 -15.05 -5.64 30.15
N CYS A 308 -13.78 -5.24 30.13
CA CYS A 308 -13.14 -4.54 31.24
C CYS A 308 -12.68 -3.15 30.78
N ASP A 309 -13.27 -2.10 31.36
CA ASP A 309 -12.80 -0.74 31.18
C ASP A 309 -11.67 -0.42 32.18
N LEU A 310 -10.45 -0.34 31.66
CA LEU A 310 -9.24 -0.09 32.42
C LEU A 310 -8.73 1.35 32.23
N THR A 311 -9.56 2.23 31.66
CA THR A 311 -9.21 3.64 31.52
C THR A 311 -9.32 4.37 32.87
N LYS A 312 -8.50 5.41 33.05
CA LYS A 312 -8.53 6.23 34.27
C LYS A 312 -9.83 7.02 34.43
N ASN A 313 -10.56 7.23 33.33
CA ASN A 313 -11.83 7.92 33.30
C ASN A 313 -12.94 6.91 33.05
N LYS A 314 -13.42 6.25 34.12
CA LYS A 314 -14.52 5.26 34.06
C LYS A 314 -15.86 5.84 33.56
N ASP A 315 -15.90 7.13 33.25
CA ASP A 315 -17.06 7.90 32.84
C ASP A 315 -17.12 8.07 31.32
N THR A 316 -17.00 6.95 30.60
CA THR A 316 -17.29 6.93 29.16
C THR A 316 -18.22 5.78 28.87
N ASP A 317 -19.23 6.04 28.04
CA ASP A 317 -20.13 5.03 27.45
C ASP A 317 -19.38 3.95 26.63
N ALA A 318 -18.04 3.84 26.71
CA ALA A 318 -17.19 2.94 25.95
C ALA A 318 -17.56 1.47 26.18
N ALA A 319 -17.63 1.03 27.45
CA ALA A 319 -17.99 -0.34 27.79
C ALA A 319 -19.43 -0.67 27.37
N LEU A 320 -20.37 0.25 27.60
CA LEU A 320 -21.77 0.12 27.18
C LEU A 320 -21.94 0.12 25.65
N THR A 321 -21.20 0.97 24.94
CA THR A 321 -21.17 1.04 23.47
C THR A 321 -20.67 -0.27 22.89
N LEU A 322 -19.60 -0.82 23.46
CA LEU A 322 -19.06 -2.10 23.04
C LEU A 322 -20.04 -3.25 23.37
N LEU A 323 -20.62 -3.25 24.57
CA LEU A 323 -21.63 -4.22 24.99
C LEU A 323 -22.80 -4.25 23.99
N HIS A 324 -23.40 -3.09 23.73
CA HIS A 324 -24.50 -2.95 22.77
C HIS A 324 -24.10 -3.44 21.37
N GLY A 325 -22.89 -3.11 20.91
CA GLY A 325 -22.36 -3.57 19.63
C GLY A 325 -22.20 -5.10 19.54
N ILE A 326 -21.89 -5.76 20.66
CA ILE A 326 -21.75 -7.23 20.75
C ILE A 326 -23.14 -7.89 20.85
N GLU A 327 -24.06 -7.33 21.63
CA GLU A 327 -25.44 -7.82 21.75
C GLU A 327 -26.21 -7.77 20.42
N HIS A 328 -25.93 -6.76 19.57
CA HIS A 328 -26.46 -6.71 18.19
C HIS A 328 -26.03 -7.88 17.30
N LEU A 329 -25.00 -8.63 17.71
CA LEU A 329 -24.54 -9.85 17.05
C LEU A 329 -25.04 -11.12 17.75
N ASP A 330 -25.97 -10.99 18.71
CA ASP A 330 -26.56 -12.10 19.47
C ASP A 330 -25.52 -12.87 20.31
N ILE A 331 -24.50 -12.16 20.80
CA ILE A 331 -23.46 -12.71 21.68
C ILE A 331 -23.66 -12.13 23.09
N ASN A 332 -23.71 -13.01 24.09
CA ASN A 332 -23.80 -12.60 25.49
C ASN A 332 -22.45 -12.07 25.98
N ALA A 333 -22.45 -10.84 26.49
CA ALA A 333 -21.30 -10.23 27.12
C ALA A 333 -21.70 -9.52 28.41
N GLU A 334 -20.76 -9.37 29.33
CA GLU A 334 -20.96 -8.63 30.57
C GLU A 334 -19.81 -7.67 30.84
N ILE A 335 -20.08 -6.62 31.60
CA ILE A 335 -19.06 -5.67 32.03
C ILE A 335 -18.54 -6.10 33.40
N ALA A 336 -17.21 -6.19 33.55
CA ALA A 336 -16.55 -6.49 34.81
C ALA A 336 -15.43 -5.48 35.11
N GLU A 337 -15.17 -5.25 36.40
CA GLU A 337 -14.09 -4.35 36.82
C GLU A 337 -12.70 -4.90 36.52
N VAL A 338 -12.55 -6.21 36.52
CA VAL A 338 -11.29 -6.92 36.30
C VAL A 338 -11.49 -8.12 35.40
N PRO A 339 -10.46 -8.55 34.67
CA PRO A 339 -10.52 -9.76 33.87
C PRO A 339 -10.87 -11.03 34.64
N ILE A 340 -11.62 -11.91 33.97
CA ILE A 340 -12.08 -13.19 34.51
C ILE A 340 -11.32 -14.33 33.83
N ARG A 341 -10.72 -15.22 34.64
CA ARG A 341 -10.02 -16.42 34.15
C ARG A 341 -11.01 -17.39 33.49
N GLY A 342 -10.61 -17.99 32.38
CA GLY A 342 -11.46 -18.90 31.59
C GLY A 342 -12.52 -18.20 30.72
N ALA A 343 -12.69 -16.88 30.83
CA ALA A 343 -13.53 -16.09 29.95
C ALA A 343 -12.73 -15.49 28.78
N LEU A 344 -13.43 -15.00 27.76
CA LEU A 344 -12.88 -14.17 26.70
C LEU A 344 -12.95 -12.71 27.13
N ASN A 345 -11.79 -12.05 27.29
CA ASN A 345 -11.73 -10.72 27.89
C ASN A 345 -11.38 -9.64 26.85
N ILE A 346 -12.23 -8.61 26.73
CA ILE A 346 -11.93 -7.40 25.97
C ILE A 346 -11.52 -6.28 26.94
N LEU A 347 -10.30 -5.76 26.76
CA LEU A 347 -9.75 -4.69 27.58
C LEU A 347 -9.85 -3.34 26.84
N ILE A 348 -10.56 -2.39 27.43
CA ILE A 348 -10.55 -1.00 26.97
C ILE A 348 -9.42 -0.29 27.72
N VAL A 349 -8.39 0.13 26.98
CA VAL A 349 -7.19 0.77 27.53
C VAL A 349 -6.96 2.11 26.84
N GLY A 350 -6.31 3.06 27.53
CA GLY A 350 -5.92 4.33 26.93
C GLY A 350 -4.82 4.14 25.88
N ASN A 351 -4.66 5.12 24.98
CA ASN A 351 -3.52 5.12 24.06
C ASN A 351 -2.20 5.20 24.88
N LYS A 352 -1.13 4.57 24.41
CA LYS A 352 0.19 4.57 25.09
C LYS A 352 0.67 5.98 25.42
N ASP A 353 0.35 6.95 24.56
CA ASP A 353 0.71 8.37 24.73
C ASP A 353 -0.07 9.06 25.88
N THR A 354 -1.10 8.42 26.43
CA THR A 354 -1.91 8.95 27.56
C THR A 354 -1.34 8.60 28.92
N TYR A 355 -0.38 7.66 28.99
CA TYR A 355 0.28 7.27 30.22
C TYR A 355 1.54 8.11 30.43
N LYS A 356 1.80 8.54 31.68
CA LYS A 356 3.06 9.21 32.01
C LYS A 356 4.22 8.22 31.82
N SER A 357 5.43 8.70 31.51
CA SER A 357 6.59 7.85 31.20
C SER A 357 6.98 6.81 32.27
N ALA A 358 6.46 6.94 33.49
CA ALA A 358 6.67 6.03 34.61
C ALA A 358 5.47 5.09 34.90
N GLU A 359 4.34 5.24 34.21
CA GLU A 359 3.16 4.39 34.39
C GLU A 359 3.23 3.18 33.45
N GLU A 360 3.09 1.97 33.99
CA GLU A 360 3.03 0.76 33.17
C GLU A 360 1.70 0.69 32.39
N ASP A 361 1.79 0.33 31.11
CA ASP A 361 0.64 0.09 30.24
C ASP A 361 -0.28 -0.98 30.87
N PRO A 362 -1.54 -0.67 31.21
CA PRO A 362 -2.46 -1.62 31.85
C PRO A 362 -2.60 -2.92 31.08
N TYR A 363 -2.57 -2.89 29.74
CA TYR A 363 -2.61 -4.10 28.94
C TYR A 363 -1.44 -5.05 29.29
N GLN A 364 -0.23 -4.51 29.45
CA GLN A 364 0.96 -5.28 29.81
C GLN A 364 0.85 -5.85 31.22
N VAL A 365 0.37 -5.04 32.17
CA VAL A 365 0.18 -5.44 33.58
C VAL A 365 -0.78 -6.63 33.67
N TYR A 366 -1.96 -6.51 33.05
CA TYR A 366 -2.96 -7.58 33.10
C TYR A 366 -2.52 -8.82 32.32
N ARG A 367 -1.83 -8.67 31.19
CA ARG A 367 -1.31 -9.83 30.44
C ARG A 367 -0.27 -10.61 31.24
N LYS A 368 0.59 -9.94 32.01
CA LYS A 368 1.54 -10.59 32.94
C LYS A 368 0.84 -11.27 34.12
N LYS A 369 -0.21 -10.66 34.67
CA LYS A 369 -0.95 -11.20 35.84
C LYS A 369 -1.85 -12.39 35.48
N TYR A 370 -2.36 -12.44 34.26
CA TYR A 370 -3.34 -13.44 33.80
C TYR A 370 -2.82 -14.21 32.57
N GLN A 371 -1.65 -14.84 32.68
CA GLN A 371 -0.94 -15.46 31.54
C GLN A 371 -1.76 -16.54 30.78
N ASP A 372 -2.67 -17.22 31.46
CA ASP A 372 -3.52 -18.27 30.88
C ASP A 372 -4.92 -17.77 30.51
N THR A 373 -5.11 -16.46 30.34
CA THR A 373 -6.39 -15.86 29.94
C THR A 373 -6.32 -15.26 28.55
N VAL A 374 -7.40 -15.38 27.78
CA VAL A 374 -7.51 -14.83 26.42
C VAL A 374 -7.91 -13.36 26.49
N PHE A 375 -7.07 -12.49 25.91
CA PHE A 375 -7.26 -11.04 25.90
C PHE A 375 -7.26 -10.45 24.51
N GLN A 376 -8.15 -9.52 24.24
CA GLN A 376 -8.04 -8.58 23.13
C GLN A 376 -8.22 -7.16 23.67
N SER A 377 -7.47 -6.18 23.16
CA SER A 377 -7.60 -4.80 23.61
C SER A 377 -8.06 -3.84 22.51
N CYS A 378 -8.69 -2.75 22.92
CA CYS A 378 -9.05 -1.62 22.08
C CYS A 378 -8.85 -0.30 22.81
N TYR A 379 -8.76 0.78 22.02
CA TYR A 379 -8.79 2.15 22.53
C TYR A 379 -10.21 2.70 22.45
N PRO A 380 -10.68 3.46 23.46
CA PRO A 380 -12.02 4.03 23.49
C PRO A 380 -12.36 4.76 22.18
N GLU A 381 -11.47 5.59 21.67
CA GLU A 381 -11.74 6.49 20.54
C GLU A 381 -12.07 5.73 19.24
N ARG A 382 -11.75 4.42 19.17
CA ARG A 382 -12.08 3.58 18.02
C ARG A 382 -13.50 3.02 18.06
N LEU A 383 -14.12 2.97 19.24
CA LEU A 383 -15.45 2.39 19.45
C LEU A 383 -16.56 3.23 18.81
N TRP A 384 -16.30 4.50 18.49
CA TRP A 384 -17.23 5.37 17.79
C TRP A 384 -16.83 5.59 16.34
N ASN A 385 -17.82 5.67 15.46
CA ASN A 385 -17.64 6.13 14.09
C ASN A 385 -17.62 7.67 14.06
N ARG A 386 -17.40 8.26 12.88
CA ARG A 386 -17.36 9.73 12.70
C ARG A 386 -18.70 10.43 13.01
N GLN A 387 -19.79 9.67 13.11
CA GLN A 387 -21.14 10.15 13.42
C GLN A 387 -21.48 9.95 14.91
N GLY A 388 -20.54 9.48 15.74
CA GLY A 388 -20.75 9.23 17.17
C GLY A 388 -21.51 7.94 17.48
N GLN A 389 -21.69 7.03 16.52
CA GLN A 389 -22.38 5.75 16.71
C GLN A 389 -21.39 4.59 16.95
N PRO A 390 -21.80 3.48 17.57
CA PRO A 390 -20.96 2.29 17.73
C PRO A 390 -20.34 1.83 16.41
N ASN A 391 -19.04 1.65 16.40
CA ASN A 391 -18.27 1.25 15.23
C ASN A 391 -18.30 -0.27 15.06
N ARG A 392 -19.31 -0.78 14.35
CA ARG A 392 -19.48 -2.22 14.06
C ARG A 392 -18.22 -2.90 13.55
N HIS A 393 -17.43 -2.22 12.70
CA HIS A 393 -16.19 -2.78 12.17
C HIS A 393 -15.18 -3.11 13.27
N VAL A 394 -15.07 -2.24 14.29
CA VAL A 394 -14.17 -2.47 15.43
C VAL A 394 -14.66 -3.64 16.28
N VAL A 395 -15.96 -3.74 16.55
CA VAL A 395 -16.54 -4.88 17.29
C VAL A 395 -16.20 -6.20 16.60
N GLU A 396 -16.46 -6.31 15.30
CA GLU A 396 -16.17 -7.52 14.53
C GLU A 396 -14.68 -7.87 14.55
N VAL A 397 -13.78 -6.86 14.47
CA VAL A 397 -12.33 -7.06 14.58
C VAL A 397 -11.95 -7.60 15.96
N LEU A 398 -12.55 -7.11 17.05
CA LEU A 398 -12.24 -7.61 18.39
C LEU A 398 -12.65 -9.07 18.55
N LEU A 399 -13.86 -9.41 18.11
CA LEU A 399 -14.39 -10.77 18.20
C LEU A 399 -13.58 -11.78 17.40
N LYS A 400 -13.19 -11.45 16.15
CA LYS A 400 -12.39 -12.37 15.34
C LYS A 400 -10.95 -12.57 15.87
N GLU A 401 -10.35 -11.56 16.50
CA GLU A 401 -9.03 -11.72 17.13
C GLU A 401 -9.13 -12.52 18.44
N LEU A 402 -10.25 -12.41 19.18
CA LEU A 402 -10.52 -13.29 20.32
C LEU A 402 -10.62 -14.75 19.90
N LEU A 403 -11.33 -15.06 18.80
CA LEU A 403 -11.41 -16.43 18.28
C LEU A 403 -10.02 -17.01 18.01
N ILE A 404 -9.19 -16.31 17.22
CA ILE A 404 -7.83 -16.77 16.89
C ILE A 404 -7.02 -17.04 18.17
N LYS A 405 -7.12 -16.15 19.15
CA LYS A 405 -6.42 -16.31 20.44
C LYS A 405 -6.94 -17.49 21.25
N LEU A 406 -8.24 -17.74 21.22
CA LEU A 406 -8.86 -18.88 21.86
C LEU A 406 -8.43 -20.19 21.20
N GLU A 407 -8.37 -20.25 19.86
CA GLU A 407 -7.91 -21.43 19.11
C GLU A 407 -6.43 -21.75 19.41
N VAL A 408 -5.58 -20.73 19.51
CA VAL A 408 -4.18 -20.92 19.94
C VAL A 408 -4.10 -21.38 21.39
N HIS A 409 -4.92 -20.81 22.28
CA HIS A 409 -4.94 -21.17 23.69
C HIS A 409 -5.43 -22.61 23.94
N THR A 410 -6.49 -23.02 23.24
CA THR A 410 -7.11 -24.36 23.34
C THR A 410 -6.42 -25.40 22.46
N LYS A 411 -5.58 -24.96 21.52
CA LYS A 411 -4.90 -25.78 20.51
C LYS A 411 -5.86 -26.49 19.55
N LYS A 412 -7.09 -26.00 19.40
CA LYS A 412 -8.12 -26.61 18.55
C LYS A 412 -8.67 -25.60 17.56
N HIS A 413 -9.04 -26.07 16.37
CA HIS A 413 -9.93 -25.31 15.51
C HIS A 413 -11.34 -25.33 16.11
N LEU A 414 -11.95 -24.16 16.24
CA LEU A 414 -13.31 -24.00 16.74
C LEU A 414 -14.29 -23.64 15.62
N ILE A 415 -13.77 -23.39 14.42
CA ILE A 415 -14.53 -23.25 13.19
C ILE A 415 -13.93 -24.15 12.09
N GLU A 416 -14.65 -24.31 11.00
CA GLU A 416 -14.16 -25.07 9.85
C GLU A 416 -13.02 -24.32 9.14
N TYR A 417 -11.91 -25.03 8.90
CA TYR A 417 -10.76 -24.57 8.14
C TYR A 417 -10.51 -25.46 6.91
N PRO A 418 -9.91 -24.91 5.85
CA PRO A 418 -9.38 -25.71 4.75
C PRO A 418 -8.39 -26.77 5.26
N ARG A 419 -8.43 -27.97 4.66
CA ARG A 419 -7.52 -29.06 5.03
C ARG A 419 -6.06 -28.66 4.76
N SER A 420 -5.20 -28.98 5.72
CA SER A 420 -3.75 -28.85 5.56
C SER A 420 -3.18 -30.03 4.75
N PRO A 421 -2.10 -29.82 3.98
CA PRO A 421 -1.35 -30.93 3.39
C PRO A 421 -0.86 -31.91 4.46
N GLU A 422 -0.81 -33.19 4.13
CA GLU A 422 -0.28 -34.22 5.04
C GLU A 422 1.24 -34.07 5.25
N GLY A 423 1.73 -34.45 6.43
CA GLY A 423 3.16 -34.47 6.77
C GLY A 423 3.84 -33.11 6.89
N CYS A 424 3.14 -32.00 6.66
CA CYS A 424 3.74 -30.68 6.64
C CYS A 424 3.89 -30.05 8.04
N VAL A 425 4.91 -29.21 8.17
CA VAL A 425 5.14 -28.36 9.34
C VAL A 425 5.27 -26.91 8.88
N TYR A 426 4.60 -26.01 9.59
CA TYR A 426 4.60 -24.58 9.30
C TYR A 426 5.65 -23.89 10.17
N TYR A 427 6.53 -23.08 9.57
CA TYR A 427 7.58 -22.36 10.28
C TYR A 427 7.48 -20.84 10.04
N MET A 428 7.64 -20.06 11.12
CA MET A 428 7.58 -18.61 11.07
C MET A 428 8.75 -17.98 11.84
N PRO A 429 9.74 -17.40 11.13
CA PRO A 429 10.76 -16.56 11.75
C PRO A 429 10.12 -15.35 12.42
N HIS A 430 10.47 -15.10 13.68
CA HIS A 430 9.92 -14.00 14.47
C HIS A 430 11.02 -13.02 14.87
N ARG A 431 10.90 -11.76 14.42
CA ARG A 431 11.90 -10.73 14.71
C ARG A 431 11.95 -10.43 16.21
N PRO A 432 13.12 -10.54 16.87
CA PRO A 432 13.28 -10.12 18.26
C PRO A 432 12.94 -8.63 18.43
N GLN A 433 12.49 -8.23 19.63
CA GLN A 433 12.31 -6.83 19.99
C GLN A 433 13.57 -6.26 20.66
N GLY A 434 13.72 -4.93 20.66
CA GLY A 434 14.84 -4.24 21.30
C GLY A 434 16.08 -4.12 20.40
N GLU A 435 17.26 -3.99 21.01
CA GLU A 435 18.53 -3.73 20.30
C GLU A 435 18.89 -4.82 19.29
N PHE A 436 18.58 -6.10 19.61
CA PHE A 436 18.78 -7.23 18.69
C PHE A 436 17.97 -7.12 17.39
N SER A 437 16.88 -6.33 17.39
CA SER A 437 16.07 -6.12 16.20
C SER A 437 16.82 -5.33 15.12
N GLU A 438 17.86 -4.57 15.46
CA GLU A 438 18.62 -3.73 14.53
C GLU A 438 19.76 -4.50 13.83
N VAL A 439 20.06 -5.71 14.29
CA VAL A 439 21.08 -6.57 13.68
C VAL A 439 20.47 -7.35 12.51
N ARG A 440 20.88 -7.01 11.28
CA ARG A 440 20.34 -7.58 10.02
C ARG A 440 20.27 -9.11 10.04
N ASP A 441 21.37 -9.75 10.43
CA ASP A 441 21.54 -11.21 10.35
C ASP A 441 21.67 -11.83 11.76
N GLY A 442 21.10 -11.18 12.77
CA GLY A 442 21.05 -11.73 14.14
C GLY A 442 20.14 -12.96 14.24
N PRO A 443 20.28 -13.80 15.28
CA PRO A 443 19.42 -14.97 15.46
C PRO A 443 17.97 -14.55 15.71
N TRP A 444 17.03 -15.09 14.93
CA TRP A 444 15.60 -14.90 15.15
C TRP A 444 15.02 -16.23 15.64
N PRO A 445 14.21 -16.25 16.71
CA PRO A 445 13.46 -17.45 17.05
C PRO A 445 12.55 -17.83 15.88
N VAL A 446 12.50 -19.12 15.58
CA VAL A 446 11.59 -19.69 14.58
C VAL A 446 10.56 -20.52 15.35
N TYR A 447 9.28 -20.16 15.18
CA TYR A 447 8.19 -20.93 15.78
C TYR A 447 7.62 -21.88 14.74
N ALA A 448 7.28 -23.08 15.18
CA ALA A 448 6.77 -24.14 14.34
C ALA A 448 5.39 -24.60 14.80
N SER A 449 4.54 -24.99 13.85
CA SER A 449 3.26 -25.63 14.15
C SER A 449 2.98 -26.79 13.23
N LYS A 450 2.42 -27.86 13.78
CA LYS A 450 1.90 -29.00 13.01
C LYS A 450 0.55 -29.43 13.55
N LEU A 451 -0.30 -29.92 12.66
CA LEU A 451 -1.61 -30.47 13.00
C LEU A 451 -1.46 -31.98 13.22
N VAL A 452 -1.85 -32.48 14.39
CA VAL A 452 -1.82 -33.92 14.72
C VAL A 452 -3.23 -34.34 15.13
N GLY A 453 -3.91 -35.09 14.26
CA GLY A 453 -5.36 -35.27 14.37
C GLY A 453 -6.06 -33.92 14.23
N ASP A 454 -6.86 -33.54 15.24
CA ASP A 454 -7.57 -32.26 15.29
C ASP A 454 -6.90 -31.22 16.20
N GLU A 455 -5.69 -31.50 16.72
CA GLU A 455 -4.99 -30.64 17.67
C GLU A 455 -3.71 -30.02 17.08
N TRP A 456 -3.55 -28.72 17.29
CA TRP A 456 -2.33 -28.00 16.94
C TRP A 456 -1.24 -28.21 17.98
N GLN A 457 -0.07 -28.62 17.50
CA GLN A 457 1.15 -28.60 18.28
C GLN A 457 1.96 -27.36 17.88
N TYR A 458 2.21 -26.49 18.85
CA TYR A 458 3.06 -25.31 18.69
C TYR A 458 4.37 -25.51 19.44
N THR A 459 5.49 -25.27 18.78
CA THR A 459 6.84 -25.42 19.34
C THR A 459 7.74 -24.26 18.89
N GLN A 460 8.90 -24.12 19.52
CA GLN A 460 10.01 -23.36 18.97
C GLN A 460 10.95 -24.36 18.30
N ALA A 461 11.38 -24.06 17.07
CA ALA A 461 12.29 -24.93 16.32
C ALA A 461 13.64 -25.05 17.05
N THR A 462 14.15 -26.26 17.10
CA THR A 462 15.46 -26.60 17.63
C THR A 462 16.56 -26.23 16.64
N GLN A 463 17.80 -26.11 17.13
CA GLN A 463 18.93 -25.79 16.27
C GLN A 463 19.19 -26.88 15.22
N GLU A 464 19.02 -28.15 15.60
CA GLU A 464 19.15 -29.32 14.70
C GLU A 464 18.13 -29.25 13.56
N GLU A 465 16.85 -29.01 13.86
CA GLU A 465 15.81 -28.83 12.83
C GLU A 465 16.13 -27.67 11.88
N LEU A 466 16.66 -26.56 12.39
CA LEU A 466 17.00 -25.41 11.55
C LEU A 466 18.22 -25.68 10.66
N GLU A 467 19.18 -26.47 11.11
CA GLU A 467 20.35 -26.89 10.33
C GLU A 467 19.93 -27.81 9.17
N ASP A 468 19.04 -28.76 9.42
CA ASP A 468 18.48 -29.64 8.39
C ASP A 468 17.71 -28.83 7.33
N ILE A 469 16.84 -27.92 7.78
CA ILE A 469 16.09 -27.02 6.87
C ILE A 469 17.05 -26.12 6.08
N GLU A 470 18.12 -25.62 6.69
CA GLU A 470 19.10 -24.78 5.99
C GLU A 470 19.81 -25.54 4.86
N LEU A 471 20.10 -26.83 5.07
CA LEU A 471 20.68 -27.70 4.05
C LEU A 471 19.71 -27.90 2.87
N ASP A 472 18.45 -28.22 3.15
CA ASP A 472 17.43 -28.50 2.12
C ASP A 472 17.03 -27.25 1.33
N LEU A 473 16.94 -26.09 1.99
CA LEU A 473 16.65 -24.82 1.32
C LEU A 473 17.76 -24.42 0.32
N GLY A 474 18.99 -24.86 0.52
CA GLY A 474 20.12 -24.57 -0.36
C GLY A 474 20.28 -23.07 -0.65
N ASN A 475 20.07 -22.66 -1.90
CA ASN A 475 20.19 -21.26 -2.32
C ASN A 475 19.06 -20.35 -1.81
N ASP A 476 17.98 -20.90 -1.25
CA ASP A 476 16.81 -20.13 -0.82
C ASP A 476 16.84 -19.75 0.66
N LYS A 477 17.81 -20.29 1.39
CA LYS A 477 17.98 -20.03 2.82
C LYS A 477 18.05 -18.56 3.20
N TRP A 478 18.56 -17.69 2.31
CA TRP A 478 18.64 -16.25 2.58
C TRP A 478 17.26 -15.60 2.73
N GLN A 479 16.21 -16.17 2.12
CA GLN A 479 14.83 -15.69 2.25
C GLN A 479 14.25 -15.92 3.66
N VAL A 480 14.79 -16.91 4.38
CA VAL A 480 14.23 -17.42 5.63
C VAL A 480 15.13 -17.09 6.82
N PHE A 481 16.45 -17.08 6.64
CA PHE A 481 17.42 -16.96 7.73
C PHE A 481 18.20 -15.63 7.74
N GLN A 482 18.16 -14.84 6.68
CA GLN A 482 18.97 -13.62 6.54
C GLN A 482 18.13 -12.38 6.29
N GLY A 483 18.68 -11.21 6.60
CA GLY A 483 18.02 -9.93 6.35
C GLY A 483 16.97 -9.51 7.39
N PHE A 484 16.49 -8.28 7.21
CA PHE A 484 15.48 -7.65 8.07
C PHE A 484 14.04 -8.10 7.76
N GLN A 485 13.85 -8.86 6.69
CA GLN A 485 12.59 -9.44 6.27
C GLN A 485 12.85 -10.91 5.96
N ARG A 486 12.35 -11.78 6.83
CA ARG A 486 12.44 -13.24 6.70
C ARG A 486 11.04 -13.79 6.43
N SER A 487 10.96 -14.71 5.49
CA SER A 487 9.71 -15.23 4.96
C SER A 487 9.21 -16.42 5.78
N PRO A 488 7.89 -16.53 6.04
CA PRO A 488 7.31 -17.77 6.55
C PRO A 488 7.36 -18.87 5.47
N TYR A 489 7.40 -20.13 5.91
CA TYR A 489 7.52 -21.26 5.00
C TYR A 489 6.84 -22.52 5.56
N ILE A 490 6.46 -23.42 4.67
CA ILE A 490 6.02 -24.78 4.97
C ILE A 490 7.17 -25.72 4.59
N TYR A 491 7.41 -26.75 5.40
CA TYR A 491 8.44 -27.74 5.17
C TYR A 491 7.89 -29.15 5.43
N TRP A 492 8.34 -30.12 4.63
CA TRP A 492 7.99 -31.54 4.72
C TRP A 492 9.22 -32.34 5.15
N PRO A 493 9.37 -32.65 6.44
CA PRO A 493 10.58 -33.30 6.96
C PRO A 493 10.90 -34.65 6.33
N GLU A 494 9.89 -35.38 5.85
CA GLU A 494 10.10 -36.71 5.26
C GLU A 494 10.75 -36.64 3.87
N THR A 495 10.54 -35.55 3.12
CA THR A 495 11.01 -35.40 1.74
C THR A 495 12.06 -34.31 1.57
N GLY A 496 12.18 -33.40 2.55
CA GLY A 496 12.98 -32.18 2.43
C GLY A 496 12.31 -31.09 1.58
N ASP A 497 11.05 -31.30 1.17
CA ASP A 497 10.34 -30.33 0.34
C ASP A 497 9.90 -29.09 1.12
N TYR A 498 9.76 -27.97 0.41
CA TYR A 498 9.37 -26.71 1.03
C TYR A 498 8.55 -25.79 0.12
N ALA A 499 7.85 -24.84 0.76
CA ALA A 499 7.20 -23.70 0.12
C ALA A 499 7.39 -22.42 0.95
N ILE A 500 8.04 -21.40 0.39
CA ILE A 500 8.37 -20.12 1.02
C ILE A 500 7.45 -19.02 0.47
N PHE A 501 6.83 -18.24 1.35
CA PHE A 501 5.87 -17.20 0.99
C PHE A 501 6.51 -15.81 1.08
N ILE A 502 6.82 -15.21 -0.06
CA ILE A 502 7.63 -13.99 -0.17
C ILE A 502 6.75 -12.81 -0.58
N ASP A 503 6.75 -11.73 0.21
CA ASP A 503 6.20 -10.43 -0.21
C ASP A 503 7.20 -9.74 -1.13
N THR A 504 6.86 -9.58 -2.41
CA THR A 504 7.80 -8.99 -3.39
C THR A 504 7.84 -7.45 -3.31
N GLY A 505 6.86 -6.83 -2.66
CA GLY A 505 6.64 -5.38 -2.65
C GLY A 505 6.14 -4.79 -3.98
N ILE A 506 5.99 -5.59 -5.03
CA ILE A 506 5.42 -5.18 -6.32
C ILE A 506 3.92 -4.90 -6.14
N GLN A 507 3.44 -3.82 -6.73
CA GLN A 507 2.05 -3.38 -6.58
C GLN A 507 1.24 -3.78 -7.81
N MET A 508 0.04 -4.33 -7.58
CA MET A 508 -0.93 -4.62 -8.63
C MET A 508 -1.74 -3.38 -8.95
N LEU A 509 -1.87 -3.08 -10.23
CA LEU A 509 -2.39 -1.82 -10.75
C LEU A 509 -3.73 -2.06 -11.48
N PRO A 510 -4.67 -1.09 -11.40
CA PRO A 510 -5.80 -1.08 -12.31
C PRO A 510 -5.33 -0.73 -13.74
N GLU A 511 -6.25 -0.82 -14.70
CA GLU A 511 -6.08 -0.34 -16.08
C GLU A 511 -6.05 1.20 -16.12
N PHE A 512 -4.99 1.78 -15.58
CA PHE A 512 -4.97 3.18 -15.21
C PHE A 512 -5.06 4.14 -16.39
N GLU A 513 -4.55 3.76 -17.57
CA GLU A 513 -4.63 4.56 -18.79
C GLU A 513 -6.09 4.66 -19.25
N ALA A 514 -6.80 3.52 -19.30
CA ALA A 514 -8.21 3.46 -19.65
C ALA A 514 -9.09 4.22 -18.63
N VAL A 515 -8.78 4.10 -17.34
CA VAL A 515 -9.46 4.86 -16.28
C VAL A 515 -9.24 6.37 -16.47
N ALA A 516 -8.00 6.80 -16.74
CA ALA A 516 -7.67 8.21 -16.94
C ALA A 516 -8.35 8.77 -18.19
N GLU A 517 -8.35 8.03 -19.29
CA GLU A 517 -9.06 8.39 -20.52
C GLU A 517 -10.55 8.60 -20.25
N ARG A 518 -11.20 7.64 -19.61
CA ARG A 518 -12.63 7.72 -19.26
C ARG A 518 -12.95 8.94 -18.40
N LEU A 519 -12.12 9.22 -17.40
CA LEU A 519 -12.29 10.37 -16.52
C LEU A 519 -12.05 11.70 -17.25
N ARG A 520 -11.13 11.75 -18.21
CA ARG A 520 -10.92 12.93 -19.08
C ARG A 520 -12.13 13.17 -19.98
N GLU A 521 -12.69 12.11 -20.57
CA GLU A 521 -13.94 12.21 -21.35
C GLU A 521 -15.09 12.73 -20.49
N LEU A 522 -15.27 12.19 -19.27
CA LEU A 522 -16.29 12.68 -18.33
C LEU A 522 -16.08 14.14 -17.95
N LYS A 523 -14.83 14.55 -17.68
CA LYS A 523 -14.50 15.96 -17.40
C LYS A 523 -14.89 16.86 -18.57
N LYS A 524 -14.63 16.44 -19.81
CA LYS A 524 -14.99 17.19 -21.03
C LYS A 524 -16.50 17.21 -21.27
N GLY A 525 -17.19 16.09 -21.05
CA GLY A 525 -18.64 16.00 -21.22
C GLY A 525 -19.39 16.84 -20.19
N ARG A 526 -18.98 16.81 -18.92
CA ARG A 526 -19.59 17.60 -17.84
C ARG A 526 -19.36 19.10 -17.95
N ALA A 527 -18.44 19.54 -18.79
CA ALA A 527 -18.21 20.95 -19.09
C ALA A 527 -19.13 21.47 -20.23
N GLN A 528 -19.94 20.60 -20.84
CA GLN A 528 -20.90 20.96 -21.88
C GLN A 528 -22.30 21.03 -21.27
N ASP A 529 -23.04 22.05 -21.67
CA ASP A 529 -24.45 22.18 -21.31
C ASP A 529 -25.31 21.38 -22.31
N VAL A 530 -26.30 20.66 -21.80
CA VAL A 530 -27.17 19.78 -22.59
C VAL A 530 -28.35 20.59 -23.14
N PRO A 531 -28.57 20.61 -24.47
CA PRO A 531 -29.74 21.26 -25.05
C PRO A 531 -31.05 20.63 -24.56
N ILE A 532 -32.02 21.47 -24.17
CA ILE A 532 -33.36 21.03 -23.75
C ILE A 532 -34.04 20.17 -24.82
N ALA A 533 -33.83 20.49 -26.10
CA ALA A 533 -34.38 19.72 -27.22
C ALA A 533 -34.04 18.22 -27.15
N LEU A 534 -32.85 17.86 -26.63
CA LEU A 534 -32.47 16.46 -26.46
C LEU A 534 -33.26 15.78 -25.34
N LEU A 535 -33.60 16.50 -24.27
CA LEU A 535 -34.44 15.94 -23.20
C LEU A 535 -35.86 15.71 -23.70
N THR A 536 -36.42 16.68 -24.44
CA THR A 536 -37.74 16.54 -25.07
C THR A 536 -37.76 15.36 -26.03
N GLN A 537 -36.75 15.23 -26.89
CA GLN A 537 -36.60 14.10 -27.80
C GLN A 537 -36.52 12.76 -27.05
N PHE A 538 -35.71 12.66 -26.00
CA PHE A 538 -35.62 11.43 -25.21
C PHE A 538 -36.98 11.04 -24.58
N ILE A 539 -37.72 12.03 -24.06
CA ILE A 539 -39.06 11.82 -23.47
C ILE A 539 -40.05 11.29 -24.52
N GLU A 540 -39.99 11.81 -25.75
CA GLU A 540 -40.83 11.38 -26.87
C GLU A 540 -40.47 9.96 -27.34
N GLU A 541 -39.18 9.65 -27.47
CA GLU A 541 -38.68 8.35 -27.95
C GLU A 541 -38.83 7.22 -26.90
N ASN A 542 -38.90 7.54 -25.61
CA ASN A 542 -38.82 6.56 -24.52
C ASN A 542 -39.95 6.69 -23.50
N SER A 543 -41.20 6.86 -23.95
CA SER A 543 -42.38 7.20 -23.14
C SER A 543 -42.63 6.34 -21.89
N GLU A 544 -42.14 5.10 -21.87
CA GLU A 544 -42.28 4.14 -20.75
C GLU A 544 -41.16 4.25 -19.70
N SER A 545 -40.12 5.04 -19.95
CA SER A 545 -38.95 5.16 -19.07
C SER A 545 -39.32 5.83 -17.76
N LYS A 546 -38.95 5.21 -16.63
CA LYS A 546 -39.20 5.79 -15.28
C LYS A 546 -38.39 7.05 -15.03
N VAL A 547 -37.38 7.34 -15.86
CA VAL A 547 -36.56 8.56 -15.78
C VAL A 547 -37.35 9.80 -16.22
N ILE A 548 -38.39 9.66 -17.04
CA ILE A 548 -39.19 10.78 -17.56
C ILE A 548 -39.73 11.69 -16.46
N ASN A 549 -40.21 11.13 -15.34
CA ASN A 549 -40.75 11.94 -14.24
C ASN A 549 -39.66 12.85 -13.63
N LYS A 550 -38.41 12.37 -13.57
CA LYS A 550 -37.28 13.19 -13.10
C LYS A 550 -36.92 14.26 -14.13
N LEU A 551 -36.93 13.93 -15.43
CA LEU A 551 -36.65 14.88 -16.50
C LEU A 551 -37.71 15.98 -16.59
N ARG A 552 -38.99 15.64 -16.48
CA ARG A 552 -40.09 16.62 -16.44
C ARG A 552 -39.99 17.57 -15.25
N ALA A 553 -39.57 17.06 -14.09
CA ALA A 553 -39.34 17.91 -12.92
C ALA A 553 -38.20 18.91 -13.17
N ILE A 554 -37.08 18.47 -13.75
CA ILE A 554 -35.96 19.36 -14.15
C ILE A 554 -36.46 20.43 -15.13
N LEU A 555 -37.20 20.03 -16.16
CA LEU A 555 -37.72 20.96 -17.18
C LEU A 555 -38.74 21.95 -16.62
N SER A 556 -39.55 21.56 -15.63
CA SER A 556 -40.58 22.44 -15.06
C SER A 556 -40.03 23.64 -14.28
N GLU A 557 -38.76 23.57 -13.86
CA GLU A 557 -38.08 24.60 -13.07
C GLU A 557 -37.11 25.44 -13.93
N TRP A 558 -36.99 25.15 -15.23
CA TRP A 558 -35.98 25.73 -16.11
C TRP A 558 -36.58 26.52 -17.29
N ASP A 559 -35.82 27.47 -17.82
CA ASP A 559 -36.22 28.23 -19.01
C ASP A 559 -36.08 27.37 -20.27
N ASP A 560 -37.15 27.31 -21.09
CA ASP A 560 -37.29 26.43 -22.27
C ASP A 560 -36.19 26.61 -23.34
N THR A 561 -35.42 27.69 -23.28
CA THR A 561 -34.37 28.02 -24.27
C THR A 561 -32.94 27.85 -23.75
N THR A 562 -32.74 27.75 -22.44
CA THR A 562 -31.42 27.75 -21.82
C THR A 562 -30.89 26.32 -21.66
N PRO A 563 -29.72 25.97 -22.24
CA PRO A 563 -29.09 24.66 -22.03
C PRO A 563 -28.88 24.33 -20.55
N LEU A 564 -29.00 23.04 -20.21
CA LEU A 564 -28.92 22.55 -18.83
C LEU A 564 -27.49 22.14 -18.47
N PRO A 565 -26.90 22.70 -17.40
CA PRO A 565 -25.61 22.24 -16.91
C PRO A 565 -25.74 20.84 -16.29
N PHE A 566 -24.61 20.12 -16.23
CA PHE A 566 -24.58 18.74 -15.71
C PHE A 566 -25.19 18.58 -14.30
N ASP A 567 -25.04 19.58 -13.43
CA ASP A 567 -25.47 19.52 -12.04
C ASP A 567 -27.00 19.36 -11.87
N GLU A 568 -27.79 19.78 -12.88
CA GLU A 568 -29.24 19.59 -12.90
C GLU A 568 -29.64 18.10 -12.99
N PHE A 569 -28.76 17.26 -13.53
CA PHE A 569 -29.00 15.82 -13.63
C PHE A 569 -28.58 15.05 -12.36
N SER A 570 -28.31 15.74 -11.25
CA SER A 570 -27.84 15.12 -10.00
C SER A 570 -28.82 14.09 -9.40
N THR A 571 -30.12 14.23 -9.67
CA THR A 571 -31.18 13.32 -9.20
C THR A 571 -31.31 12.02 -10.01
N ILE A 572 -30.67 11.95 -11.19
CA ILE A 572 -30.68 10.79 -12.08
C ILE A 572 -29.36 10.06 -11.88
N ALA A 573 -29.37 8.85 -11.31
CA ALA A 573 -28.14 8.08 -11.12
C ALA A 573 -27.77 7.30 -12.41
N TYR A 574 -26.62 6.61 -12.43
CA TYR A 574 -26.28 5.64 -13.49
C TYR A 574 -26.36 4.23 -12.87
N LYS A 575 -27.58 3.78 -12.53
CA LYS A 575 -27.76 2.53 -11.78
C LYS A 575 -28.85 1.62 -12.35
N SER A 576 -30.08 2.10 -12.50
CA SER A 576 -31.16 1.30 -13.09
C SER A 576 -30.99 1.17 -14.61
N ASN A 577 -31.71 0.24 -15.25
CA ASN A 577 -31.65 0.09 -16.70
C ASN A 577 -32.11 1.37 -17.41
N ASP A 578 -33.24 1.95 -17.01
CA ASP A 578 -33.79 3.20 -17.56
C ASP A 578 -32.82 4.38 -17.39
N GLU A 579 -32.16 4.47 -16.23
CA GLU A 579 -31.16 5.48 -15.93
C GLU A 579 -29.90 5.35 -16.80
N LYS A 580 -29.43 4.11 -17.00
CA LYS A 580 -28.31 3.83 -17.90
C LYS A 580 -28.68 4.16 -19.34
N GLN A 581 -29.86 3.73 -19.80
CA GLN A 581 -30.37 4.01 -21.15
C GLN A 581 -30.39 5.52 -21.44
N PHE A 582 -30.82 6.34 -20.49
CA PHE A 582 -30.80 7.80 -20.66
C PHE A 582 -29.39 8.36 -20.90
N TYR A 583 -28.43 7.98 -20.04
CA TYR A 583 -27.06 8.47 -20.18
C TYR A 583 -26.32 7.86 -21.38
N ASP A 584 -26.61 6.62 -21.74
CA ASP A 584 -26.06 5.96 -22.92
C ASP A 584 -26.63 6.61 -24.20
N TRP A 585 -27.93 6.96 -24.23
CA TRP A 585 -28.54 7.73 -25.33
C TRP A 585 -27.92 9.13 -25.44
N LEU A 586 -27.75 9.86 -24.33
CA LEU A 586 -27.06 11.16 -24.35
C LEU A 586 -25.63 11.05 -24.87
N ARG A 587 -24.93 9.96 -24.52
CA ARG A 587 -23.59 9.68 -25.03
C ARG A 587 -23.58 9.51 -26.55
N GLU A 588 -24.56 8.83 -27.13
CA GLU A 588 -24.72 8.71 -28.59
C GLU A 588 -24.93 10.08 -29.26
N GLN A 589 -25.57 11.01 -28.55
CA GLN A 589 -25.72 12.42 -28.99
C GLN A 589 -24.47 13.28 -28.71
N GLY A 590 -23.37 12.71 -28.22
CA GLY A 590 -22.11 13.41 -27.94
C GLY A 590 -21.92 13.91 -26.51
N PHE A 591 -22.88 13.68 -25.61
CA PHE A 591 -22.86 14.16 -24.22
C PHE A 591 -22.47 13.04 -23.25
N PHE A 592 -21.17 12.90 -22.98
CA PHE A 592 -20.66 11.86 -22.08
C PHE A 592 -20.62 12.31 -20.62
N LEU A 593 -21.72 12.07 -19.88
CA LEU A 593 -21.93 12.66 -18.55
C LEU A 593 -21.70 11.68 -17.37
N LYS A 594 -22.06 10.40 -17.55
CA LYS A 594 -21.88 9.31 -16.56
C LYS A 594 -21.56 7.99 -17.26
N THR A 595 -20.91 7.08 -16.54
CA THR A 595 -20.61 5.72 -17.03
C THR A 595 -20.37 4.76 -15.86
N SER A 596 -20.51 3.46 -16.11
CA SER A 596 -19.92 2.46 -15.22
C SER A 596 -18.40 2.46 -15.38
N MET A 597 -17.67 2.70 -14.29
CA MET A 597 -16.21 2.46 -14.22
C MET A 597 -15.84 1.29 -13.31
N ARG A 598 -16.79 0.84 -12.49
CA ARG A 598 -16.57 -0.12 -11.40
C ARG A 598 -17.32 -1.43 -11.61
N GLY A 599 -17.83 -1.67 -12.82
CA GLY A 599 -18.37 -2.98 -13.17
C GLY A 599 -17.23 -4.00 -13.22
N GLN A 600 -17.44 -5.20 -12.66
CA GLN A 600 -16.49 -6.30 -12.85
C GLN A 600 -16.32 -6.65 -14.34
N SER A 601 -17.38 -6.46 -15.13
CA SER A 601 -17.38 -6.58 -16.60
C SER A 601 -16.45 -5.58 -17.29
N GLU A 602 -16.22 -4.40 -16.71
CA GLU A 602 -15.31 -3.39 -17.28
C GLU A 602 -13.85 -3.78 -17.06
N GLY A 603 -13.56 -4.65 -16.09
CA GLY A 603 -12.23 -5.18 -15.84
C GLY A 603 -11.20 -4.23 -15.25
N PHE A 604 -11.42 -2.90 -15.32
CA PHE A 604 -10.41 -1.89 -14.97
C PHE A 604 -9.80 -2.04 -13.59
N PHE A 605 -10.58 -2.50 -12.61
CA PHE A 605 -10.16 -2.63 -11.21
C PHE A 605 -10.04 -4.10 -10.77
N ASN A 606 -10.01 -5.06 -11.69
CA ASN A 606 -9.94 -6.49 -11.33
C ASN A 606 -8.69 -6.83 -10.50
N ALA A 607 -7.56 -6.16 -10.75
CA ALA A 607 -6.34 -6.28 -9.95
C ALA A 607 -6.51 -5.89 -8.45
N SER A 608 -7.63 -5.24 -8.10
CA SER A 608 -7.97 -4.86 -6.73
C SER A 608 -8.99 -5.77 -6.06
N LEU A 609 -9.41 -6.87 -6.72
CA LEU A 609 -10.48 -7.75 -6.24
C LEU A 609 -10.06 -9.22 -6.20
N GLY A 610 -10.66 -9.97 -5.28
CA GLY A 610 -10.58 -11.43 -5.23
C GLY A 610 -9.18 -11.96 -4.88
N PHE A 611 -8.96 -13.23 -5.20
CA PHE A 611 -7.67 -13.89 -5.11
C PHE A 611 -7.24 -14.32 -6.51
N PHE A 612 -6.03 -13.96 -6.89
CA PHE A 612 -5.44 -14.30 -8.18
C PHE A 612 -4.24 -15.19 -7.96
N TYR A 613 -4.09 -16.23 -8.78
CA TYR A 613 -2.94 -17.11 -8.75
C TYR A 613 -2.50 -17.52 -10.16
N ASN A 614 -1.20 -17.41 -10.39
CA ASN A 614 -0.47 -18.00 -11.49
C ASN A 614 0.35 -19.17 -10.91
N ARG A 615 -0.06 -20.41 -11.21
CA ARG A 615 0.60 -21.64 -10.74
C ARG A 615 2.00 -21.78 -11.31
N GLU A 616 2.16 -21.58 -12.63
CA GLU A 616 3.43 -21.74 -13.37
C GLU A 616 4.57 -20.92 -12.75
N GLN A 617 4.29 -19.69 -12.33
CA GLN A 617 5.29 -18.77 -11.79
C GLN A 617 5.24 -18.67 -10.25
N GLY A 618 4.33 -19.39 -9.60
CA GLY A 618 4.09 -19.28 -8.15
C GLY A 618 3.65 -17.88 -7.71
N MET A 619 3.10 -17.05 -8.61
CA MET A 619 2.79 -15.64 -8.33
C MET A 619 1.32 -15.45 -7.96
N TYR A 620 1.04 -14.75 -6.85
CA TYR A 620 -0.35 -14.52 -6.40
C TYR A 620 -0.56 -13.15 -5.78
N PHE A 621 -1.82 -12.71 -5.70
CA PHE A 621 -2.20 -11.55 -4.89
C PHE A 621 -3.63 -11.68 -4.37
N ALA A 622 -3.93 -10.90 -3.32
CA ALA A 622 -5.26 -10.82 -2.72
C ALA A 622 -5.78 -9.37 -2.67
N GLY A 623 -6.91 -9.13 -3.32
CA GLY A 623 -7.67 -7.89 -3.35
C GLY A 623 -8.88 -7.86 -2.40
N GLY A 624 -9.77 -6.91 -2.65
CA GLY A 624 -11.06 -6.70 -2.01
C GLY A 624 -12.10 -7.77 -2.35
N LYS A 625 -13.21 -7.76 -1.62
CA LYS A 625 -14.41 -8.55 -1.94
C LYS A 625 -15.46 -7.69 -2.67
N GLY A 626 -16.40 -8.36 -3.34
CA GLY A 626 -17.54 -7.71 -3.98
C GLY A 626 -17.14 -6.84 -5.18
N SER A 627 -17.67 -5.62 -5.21
CA SER A 627 -17.40 -4.66 -6.29
C SER A 627 -16.24 -3.71 -5.96
N PRO A 628 -15.52 -3.19 -6.98
CA PRO A 628 -14.48 -2.19 -6.77
C PRO A 628 -15.00 -0.95 -6.03
N GLN A 629 -14.22 -0.51 -5.05
CA GLN A 629 -14.50 0.73 -4.33
C GLN A 629 -14.05 1.93 -5.17
N SER A 630 -14.77 3.06 -5.08
CA SER A 630 -14.35 4.30 -5.74
C SER A 630 -13.09 4.92 -5.11
N LYS A 631 -12.74 4.46 -3.91
CA LYS A 631 -11.58 4.92 -3.15
C LYS A 631 -10.87 3.72 -2.56
N ILE A 632 -9.60 3.55 -2.88
CA ILE A 632 -8.78 2.43 -2.45
C ILE A 632 -7.51 2.99 -1.79
N GLU A 633 -7.31 2.65 -0.52
CA GLU A 633 -6.22 3.17 0.31
C GLU A 633 -4.84 2.65 -0.13
N THR A 634 -4.75 1.38 -0.50
CA THR A 634 -3.49 0.69 -0.82
C THR A 634 -3.68 -0.29 -1.97
N PHE A 635 -2.68 -0.41 -2.84
CA PHE A 635 -2.65 -1.48 -3.84
C PHE A 635 -2.48 -2.85 -3.18
N SER A 636 -2.99 -3.89 -3.83
CA SER A 636 -2.59 -5.26 -3.52
C SER A 636 -1.13 -5.48 -3.90
N HIS A 637 -0.42 -6.29 -3.13
CA HIS A 637 0.95 -6.68 -3.44
C HIS A 637 0.95 -8.00 -4.19
N LEU A 638 1.91 -8.16 -5.09
CA LEU A 638 2.27 -9.45 -5.67
C LEU A 638 3.14 -10.23 -4.68
N TYR A 639 2.80 -11.48 -4.46
CA TYR A 639 3.54 -12.43 -3.65
C TYR A 639 4.08 -13.56 -4.53
N LEU A 640 5.14 -14.21 -4.06
CA LEU A 640 5.75 -15.37 -4.70
C LEU A 640 5.73 -16.55 -3.71
N ILE A 641 5.25 -17.70 -4.17
CA ILE A 641 5.45 -18.99 -3.53
C ILE A 641 6.64 -19.65 -4.21
N LYS A 642 7.79 -19.64 -3.55
CA LYS A 642 8.97 -20.36 -4.03
C LYS A 642 9.01 -21.75 -3.41
N HIS A 643 9.09 -22.81 -4.21
CA HIS A 643 8.99 -24.18 -3.71
C HIS A 643 9.93 -25.14 -4.42
N SER A 644 10.18 -26.30 -3.78
CA SER A 644 10.98 -27.41 -4.33
C SER A 644 10.20 -28.35 -5.25
N PHE A 645 8.86 -28.38 -5.15
CA PHE A 645 8.01 -29.29 -5.92
C PHE A 645 8.03 -29.01 -7.42
N ASP A 646 7.77 -30.04 -8.24
CA ASP A 646 7.43 -29.87 -9.66
C ASP A 646 6.12 -29.08 -9.85
N ALA A 647 5.15 -29.31 -8.97
CA ALA A 647 3.91 -28.55 -8.86
C ALA A 647 3.50 -28.41 -7.39
N LEU A 648 3.11 -27.21 -6.99
CA LEU A 648 2.67 -26.95 -5.61
C LEU A 648 1.40 -27.77 -5.29
N PRO A 649 1.32 -28.45 -4.12
CA PRO A 649 0.11 -29.16 -3.72
C PRO A 649 -1.12 -28.24 -3.68
N GLU A 650 -2.25 -28.68 -4.23
CA GLU A 650 -3.47 -27.85 -4.34
C GLU A 650 -4.02 -27.45 -2.97
N GLU A 651 -3.80 -28.28 -1.94
CA GLU A 651 -4.17 -28.00 -0.56
C GLU A 651 -3.53 -26.70 -0.05
N VAL A 652 -2.32 -26.36 -0.50
CA VAL A 652 -1.64 -25.12 -0.12
C VAL A 652 -2.41 -23.89 -0.62
N GLU A 653 -3.03 -23.97 -1.81
CA GLU A 653 -3.89 -22.88 -2.34
C GLU A 653 -5.14 -22.70 -1.49
N ASN A 654 -5.70 -23.79 -0.95
CA ASN A 654 -6.92 -23.73 -0.17
C ASN A 654 -6.70 -23.05 1.18
N LEU A 655 -5.47 -23.04 1.71
CA LEU A 655 -5.12 -22.38 2.98
C LEU A 655 -5.33 -20.85 2.97
N PHE A 656 -5.55 -20.25 1.79
CA PHE A 656 -5.84 -18.83 1.63
C PHE A 656 -7.32 -18.47 1.81
N ASP A 657 -8.20 -19.47 1.97
CA ASP A 657 -9.67 -19.31 2.00
C ASP A 657 -10.23 -18.99 3.38
N VAL A 658 -9.54 -18.10 4.09
CA VAL A 658 -9.88 -17.76 5.48
C VAL A 658 -10.09 -16.26 5.63
N TYR A 659 -11.36 -15.84 5.54
CA TYR A 659 -11.73 -14.43 5.38
C TYR A 659 -11.68 -13.60 6.66
N HIS A 660 -11.71 -14.24 7.83
CA HIS A 660 -11.66 -13.50 9.10
C HIS A 660 -10.23 -13.04 9.41
N LEU A 661 -9.17 -13.71 8.95
CA LEU A 661 -7.78 -13.31 9.26
C LEU A 661 -7.45 -11.88 8.82
N ARG A 662 -7.76 -11.53 7.57
CA ARG A 662 -7.55 -10.16 7.02
C ARG A 662 -8.81 -9.28 7.08
N HIS A 663 -9.76 -9.66 7.94
CA HIS A 663 -11.06 -9.01 8.14
C HIS A 663 -11.88 -8.84 6.84
N ARG A 664 -12.72 -9.82 6.54
CA ARG A 664 -13.60 -9.86 5.37
C ARG A 664 -12.86 -9.82 4.02
N LEU A 665 -11.57 -10.17 4.02
CA LEU A 665 -10.70 -10.17 2.84
C LEU A 665 -9.97 -11.51 2.73
N PRO A 666 -9.62 -11.98 1.52
CA PRO A 666 -8.74 -13.13 1.36
C PRO A 666 -7.39 -12.86 2.03
N THR A 667 -6.79 -13.91 2.61
CA THR A 667 -5.47 -13.79 3.24
C THR A 667 -4.36 -13.82 2.18
N VAL A 668 -3.20 -13.28 2.52
CA VAL A 668 -1.98 -13.26 1.69
C VAL A 668 -0.92 -14.26 2.17
N THR A 669 -1.18 -14.90 3.31
CA THR A 669 -0.36 -15.98 3.86
C THR A 669 -1.30 -17.07 4.39
N PRO A 670 -0.95 -18.36 4.27
CA PRO A 670 -1.70 -19.46 4.87
C PRO A 670 -2.10 -19.20 6.32
N TYR A 671 -3.31 -19.62 6.68
CA TYR A 671 -3.91 -19.32 7.98
C TYR A 671 -3.09 -19.78 9.21
N PRO A 672 -2.30 -20.87 9.17
CA PRO A 672 -1.51 -21.31 10.33
C PRO A 672 -0.45 -20.29 10.76
N PHE A 673 0.07 -19.47 9.83
CA PHE A 673 1.05 -18.43 10.17
C PHE A 673 0.47 -17.32 11.06
N LYS A 674 -0.83 -17.05 10.97
CA LYS A 674 -1.48 -16.10 11.89
C LYS A 674 -1.61 -16.68 13.30
N HIS A 675 -1.86 -17.98 13.42
CA HIS A 675 -1.87 -18.70 14.69
C HIS A 675 -0.48 -18.74 15.33
N LEU A 676 0.55 -19.06 14.53
CA LEU A 676 1.95 -19.01 14.98
C LEU A 676 2.37 -17.64 15.49
N ARG A 677 1.93 -16.57 14.83
CA ARG A 677 2.20 -15.20 15.29
C ARG A 677 1.58 -14.91 16.64
N GLU A 678 0.36 -15.36 16.86
CA GLU A 678 -0.31 -15.20 18.15
C GLU A 678 0.36 -16.07 19.24
N TYR A 679 0.76 -17.30 18.91
CA TYR A 679 1.52 -18.16 19.82
C TYR A 679 2.85 -17.52 20.26
N ALA A 680 3.60 -16.94 19.33
CA ALA A 680 4.84 -16.21 19.61
C ALA A 680 4.60 -15.03 20.57
N GLU A 681 3.55 -14.23 20.33
CA GLU A 681 3.17 -13.14 21.24
C GLU A 681 2.71 -13.65 22.61
N MET A 682 2.05 -14.82 22.70
CA MET A 682 1.69 -15.44 23.98
C MET A 682 2.91 -15.83 24.82
N LEU A 683 3.91 -16.47 24.21
CA LEU A 683 5.13 -16.91 24.90
C LEU A 683 5.93 -15.75 25.51
N ARG A 684 5.95 -14.60 24.82
CA ARG A 684 6.62 -13.38 25.27
C ARG A 684 6.20 -12.93 26.69
N PHE A 685 4.98 -13.25 27.12
CA PHE A 685 4.46 -12.86 28.43
C PHE A 685 4.59 -13.96 29.49
N LYS A 686 5.01 -15.16 29.10
CA LYS A 686 5.27 -16.29 30.00
C LYS A 686 6.71 -16.33 30.49
N SER A 687 7.65 -15.79 29.70
CA SER A 687 9.04 -15.47 30.10
C SER A 687 9.08 -14.23 31.00
#